data_AF-F9W6D8-F1
#
_entry.id   AF-F9W6D8-F1
#
_cell.length_a   1.000
_cell.length_b   1.000
_cell.length_c   1.000
_cell.angle_alpha   90.00
_cell.angle_beta   90.00
_cell.angle_gamma   90.00
#
_symmetry.space_group_name_H-M   'P 1'
#
loop_
_entity.id
_entity.type
_entity.pdbx_description
1 polymer ?
#
loop_
_entity_poly.entity_id
_entity_poly.type
_entity_poly.pdbx_seq_one_letter_code
_entity_poly.pdbx_strand_id
1 'polypeptide(L)'
;MKPTTAACTTSSAALCVLFASTLFLANGAGAEIQRSKHGTTVTVRYNATADTFSASADASFGEAAATLTYNDTFLKSGWDIVSAVAVNSFMHVRGEVEPSAERVALAYRAVGYGEGYITHDRMRAAMNNTFEGSEGLAALLHDAPQALHWIDEHLRYMEAAKYKSGPFFAQLRNMLAMLDGMVAGYNDRLAHGEGKLDKTKLLIYNMQAEIGDIVRGVALPEVLEDLEQMMPRWLTETHCSALVKVVKDDIFFAHATWSSYNSMMRQYKTYRFGNRFVTMSSYPGALHSIDDWYMTHSRLAVMETTNVVFNKTLIRRNLDSSAVATFLRAMIANFLAEDAPSWVKYFSMENSGTYNNQWMVLNMGAVKSTAMLKNMTRDTFWVVEQLPGKVAPLGITAKDMTSVLNTSGYWASYNRPYFPNVYNLSGIHDMWKKYGDFYSYKNYSRARIFARDEGKVKDLASMKRLMRYNNYKKDPFSLIPNCSRTNSSFDDEETAPSMCKPPYSAMLSIAARGDLNPTGKNTFYGPLYRSVGHVDSAATDAKIATWSGMMKGNGTYTAHVICGPTTDGHPPFSWKKDIFNPMPPTYGLPKVYNFSFVTMKFSVVPVVEFDVVWWLISGIGIVCTVVLLIIVLYLNIDCSSKKEDDALPEETEGLVDPIE
;
A
#
# COMPACT_ATOMS: atom_id res chain seq x y z
N MET A 1 -19.72 57.36 67.61
CA MET A 1 -18.57 57.24 66.67
C MET A 1 -19.01 56.37 65.51
N LYS A 2 -18.77 56.87 64.28
CA LYS A 2 -18.85 56.21 62.97
C LYS A 2 -17.97 54.92 62.89
N PRO A 3 -18.06 54.10 61.82
CA PRO A 3 -19.26 53.65 61.11
C PRO A 3 -19.23 52.16 60.68
N THR A 4 -20.41 51.71 60.25
CA THR A 4 -20.74 50.65 59.28
C THR A 4 -19.74 50.39 58.14
N THR A 5 -19.62 49.11 57.74
CA THR A 5 -19.83 48.65 56.34
C THR A 5 -20.07 47.15 56.30
N ALA A 6 -21.27 46.76 55.84
CA ALA A 6 -21.54 45.42 55.33
C ALA A 6 -20.93 45.31 53.92
N ALA A 7 -20.09 44.30 53.69
CA ALA A 7 -19.58 43.96 52.36
C ALA A 7 -20.26 42.68 51.90
N CYS A 8 -21.12 42.83 50.88
CA CYS A 8 -21.70 41.76 50.10
C CYS A 8 -20.58 41.09 49.29
N THR A 9 -20.19 39.86 49.60
CA THR A 9 -19.21 39.09 48.81
C THR A 9 -19.92 38.25 47.75
N THR A 10 -20.35 38.88 46.68
CA THR A 10 -20.62 38.21 45.40
C THR A 10 -19.38 38.29 44.51
N SER A 11 -18.39 37.41 44.69
CA SER A 11 -17.35 37.21 43.65
C SER A 11 -16.45 35.99 43.93
N SER A 12 -16.99 34.78 43.85
CA SER A 12 -16.12 33.57 43.76
C SER A 12 -16.64 32.52 42.76
N ALA A 13 -17.93 32.53 42.44
CA ALA A 13 -18.47 31.69 41.37
C ALA A 13 -18.19 32.25 39.96
N ALA A 14 -18.28 33.58 39.77
CA ALA A 14 -18.06 34.21 38.47
C ALA A 14 -16.58 34.17 38.01
N LEU A 15 -15.64 34.20 38.95
CA LEU A 15 -14.20 34.15 38.64
C LEU A 15 -13.73 32.74 38.26
N CYS A 16 -14.34 31.69 38.83
CA CYS A 16 -14.03 30.29 38.47
C CYS A 16 -14.57 29.93 37.07
N VAL A 17 -15.70 30.51 36.66
CA VAL A 17 -16.25 30.33 35.30
C VAL A 17 -15.39 31.08 34.26
N LEU A 18 -14.87 32.26 34.61
CA LEU A 18 -13.97 33.03 33.73
C LEU A 18 -12.57 32.39 33.58
N PHE A 19 -12.05 31.71 34.61
CA PHE A 19 -10.80 30.93 34.52
C PHE A 19 -10.96 29.61 33.75
N ALA A 20 -12.14 28.98 33.80
CA ALA A 20 -12.44 27.82 32.96
C ALA A 20 -12.58 28.20 31.47
N SER A 21 -13.15 29.37 31.15
CA SER A 21 -13.26 29.84 29.76
C SER A 21 -11.93 30.35 29.17
N THR A 22 -10.98 30.78 29.99
CA THR A 22 -9.67 31.27 29.51
C THR A 22 -8.63 30.16 29.34
N LEU A 23 -8.77 29.01 30.02
CA LEU A 23 -7.98 27.81 29.71
C LEU A 23 -8.44 27.07 28.44
N PHE A 24 -9.69 27.27 27.99
CA PHE A 24 -10.18 26.68 26.74
C PHE A 24 -9.85 27.51 25.49
N LEU A 25 -9.56 28.80 25.63
CA LEU A 25 -9.22 29.69 24.51
C LEU A 25 -7.72 29.71 24.17
N ALA A 26 -6.86 29.02 24.93
CA ALA A 26 -5.43 28.92 24.65
C ALA A 26 -5.02 27.63 23.89
N ASN A 27 -5.96 26.72 23.58
CA ASN A 27 -5.69 25.49 22.82
C ASN A 27 -6.02 25.60 21.31
N GLY A 28 -6.35 26.80 20.82
CA GLY A 28 -6.90 27.03 19.48
C GLY A 28 -5.96 26.83 18.28
N ALA A 29 -4.68 26.53 18.47
CA ALA A 29 -3.72 26.37 17.36
C ALA A 29 -3.09 24.96 17.26
N GLY A 30 -3.51 24.00 18.10
CA GLY A 30 -2.89 22.67 18.20
C GLY A 30 -3.78 21.48 17.80
N ALA A 31 -5.02 21.71 17.35
CA ALA A 31 -6.04 20.66 17.24
C ALA A 31 -6.02 19.83 15.94
N GLU A 32 -5.40 20.34 14.87
CA GLU A 32 -5.49 19.77 13.52
C GLU A 32 -4.38 18.75 13.23
N ILE A 33 -3.27 18.85 13.96
CA ILE A 33 -2.20 17.86 14.00
C ILE A 33 -2.12 17.32 15.43
N GLN A 34 -2.69 16.14 15.65
CA GLN A 34 -2.70 15.52 16.97
C GLN A 34 -1.63 14.45 17.04
N ARG A 35 -0.68 14.60 17.96
CA ARG A 35 0.32 13.58 18.26
C ARG A 35 -0.10 12.79 19.48
N SER A 36 -0.16 11.47 19.34
CA SER A 36 -0.48 10.56 20.44
C SER A 36 0.55 9.42 20.52
N LYS A 37 0.44 8.59 21.57
CA LYS A 37 1.18 7.32 21.63
C LYS A 37 0.85 6.39 20.46
N HIS A 38 -0.29 6.57 19.82
CA HIS A 38 -0.82 5.72 18.75
C HIS A 38 -0.54 6.25 17.34
N GLY A 39 0.16 7.37 17.18
CA GLY A 39 0.46 7.97 15.88
C GLY A 39 0.19 9.47 15.81
N THR A 40 0.42 10.03 14.62
CA THR A 40 0.03 11.40 14.29
C THR A 40 -1.26 11.36 13.46
N THR A 41 -2.26 12.13 13.85
CA THR A 41 -3.49 12.34 13.09
C THR A 41 -3.48 13.74 12.50
N VAL A 42 -3.81 13.86 11.21
CA VAL A 42 -3.95 15.12 10.49
C VAL A 42 -5.35 15.20 9.90
N THR A 43 -6.04 16.30 10.16
CA THR A 43 -7.26 16.66 9.45
C THR A 43 -6.92 17.64 8.33
N VAL A 44 -7.34 17.33 7.12
CA VAL A 44 -7.14 18.18 5.94
C VAL A 44 -8.41 18.97 5.71
N ARG A 45 -8.30 20.30 5.69
CA ARG A 45 -9.41 21.22 5.39
C ARG A 45 -9.27 21.83 4.01
N TYR A 46 -10.42 22.12 3.39
CA TYR A 46 -10.50 22.71 2.04
C TYR A 46 -11.13 24.10 2.08
N ASN A 47 -10.43 25.09 1.53
CA ASN A 47 -10.93 26.44 1.32
C ASN A 47 -11.46 26.58 -0.11
N ALA A 48 -12.78 26.68 -0.26
CA ALA A 48 -13.43 26.77 -1.56
C ALA A 48 -13.16 28.08 -2.32
N THR A 49 -12.87 29.18 -1.62
CA THR A 49 -12.58 30.48 -2.24
C THR A 49 -11.18 30.51 -2.86
N ALA A 50 -10.22 29.88 -2.19
CA ALA A 50 -8.83 29.85 -2.64
C ALA A 50 -8.47 28.60 -3.48
N ASP A 51 -9.32 27.58 -3.53
CA ASP A 51 -9.02 26.24 -4.05
C ASP A 51 -7.73 25.65 -3.44
N THR A 52 -7.61 25.74 -2.12
CA THR A 52 -6.43 25.27 -1.37
C THR A 52 -6.80 24.35 -0.21
N PHE A 53 -5.83 23.51 0.16
CA PHE A 53 -5.91 22.65 1.34
C PHE A 53 -4.98 23.14 2.43
N SER A 54 -5.29 22.82 3.68
CA SER A 54 -4.38 23.00 4.81
C SER A 54 -4.51 21.84 5.81
N ALA A 55 -3.36 21.39 6.33
CA ALA A 55 -3.25 20.42 7.43
C ALA A 55 -3.09 21.07 8.81
N SER A 56 -2.92 22.41 8.87
CA SER A 56 -2.62 23.14 10.11
C SER A 56 -3.59 24.29 10.40
N ALA A 57 -4.54 24.54 9.51
CA ALA A 57 -5.52 25.62 9.67
C ALA A 57 -6.80 25.11 10.37
N ASP A 58 -7.41 25.98 11.18
CA ASP A 58 -8.62 25.65 11.94
C ASP A 58 -9.90 25.65 11.07
N ALA A 59 -11.04 25.42 11.70
CA ALA A 59 -12.34 25.33 11.03
C ALA A 59 -12.75 26.58 10.23
N SER A 60 -12.22 27.76 10.53
CA SER A 60 -12.48 28.98 9.75
C SER A 60 -11.86 28.92 8.35
N PHE A 61 -10.88 28.04 8.12
CA PHE A 61 -10.26 27.84 6.82
C PHE A 61 -11.21 27.15 5.83
N GLY A 62 -12.07 26.26 6.32
CA GLY A 62 -13.07 25.55 5.53
C GLY A 62 -13.42 24.16 6.04
N GLU A 63 -14.19 23.43 5.23
CA GLU A 63 -14.72 22.10 5.55
C GLU A 63 -13.59 21.06 5.66
N ALA A 64 -13.72 20.11 6.59
CA ALA A 64 -12.81 18.98 6.68
C ALA A 64 -13.07 18.03 5.50
N ALA A 65 -12.05 17.77 4.69
CA ALA A 65 -12.14 16.97 3.48
C ALA A 65 -11.56 15.57 3.63
N ALA A 66 -10.55 15.39 4.50
CA ALA A 66 -9.96 14.10 4.79
C ALA A 66 -9.37 14.04 6.20
N THR A 67 -9.21 12.83 6.74
CA THR A 67 -8.48 12.56 7.97
C THR A 67 -7.44 11.46 7.70
N LEU A 68 -6.21 11.71 8.14
CA LEU A 68 -5.11 10.77 8.01
C LEU A 68 -4.54 10.42 9.36
N THR A 69 -4.18 9.16 9.54
CA THR A 69 -3.39 8.68 10.67
C THR A 69 -2.13 8.03 10.16
N TYR A 70 -0.99 8.45 10.71
CA TYR A 70 0.34 7.97 10.38
C TYR A 70 1.06 7.50 11.64
N ASN A 71 1.45 6.23 11.63
CA ASN A 71 2.24 5.63 12.69
C ASN A 71 3.65 5.41 12.16
N ASP A 72 4.59 6.23 12.61
CA ASP A 72 6.02 6.09 12.33
C ASP A 72 6.58 4.92 13.14
N THR A 73 6.45 3.72 12.58
CA THR A 73 6.86 2.47 13.22
C THR A 73 7.86 1.67 12.39
N PHE A 74 8.28 2.18 11.23
CA PHE A 74 9.20 1.50 10.32
C PHE A 74 10.47 1.00 11.01
N LEU A 75 11.11 1.82 11.84
CA LEU A 75 12.33 1.40 12.55
C LEU A 75 12.09 0.38 13.68
N LYS A 76 10.83 0.15 14.09
CA LYS A 76 10.45 -0.79 15.14
C LYS A 76 9.91 -2.11 14.59
N SER A 77 9.03 -2.02 13.59
CA SER A 77 8.28 -3.15 13.04
C SER A 77 8.66 -3.50 11.60
N GLY A 78 9.43 -2.63 10.95
CA GLY A 78 9.69 -2.68 9.51
C GLY A 78 8.56 -2.10 8.65
N TRP A 79 7.52 -1.52 9.26
CA TRP A 79 6.40 -0.90 8.54
C TRP A 79 5.96 0.39 9.23
N ASP A 80 5.86 1.48 8.49
CA ASP A 80 4.95 2.55 8.89
C ASP A 80 3.50 2.16 8.56
N ILE A 81 2.53 2.72 9.28
CA ILE A 81 1.11 2.46 9.02
C ILE A 81 0.43 3.76 8.63
N VAL A 82 -0.25 3.77 7.48
CA VAL A 82 -1.00 4.92 6.98
C VAL A 82 -2.46 4.51 6.81
N SER A 83 -3.36 5.26 7.44
CA SER A 83 -4.80 5.20 7.18
C SER A 83 -5.25 6.55 6.69
N ALA A 84 -5.73 6.64 5.46
CA ALA A 84 -6.23 7.87 4.87
C ALA A 84 -7.70 7.71 4.47
N VAL A 85 -8.55 8.58 5.02
CA VAL A 85 -10.00 8.47 4.93
C VAL A 85 -10.55 9.81 4.43
N ALA A 86 -11.26 9.80 3.32
CA ALA A 86 -12.04 10.96 2.90
C ALA A 86 -13.26 11.14 3.81
N VAL A 87 -13.54 12.38 4.20
CA VAL A 87 -14.72 12.73 5.01
C VAL A 87 -15.97 12.54 4.16
N ASN A 88 -16.95 11.78 4.65
CA ASN A 88 -18.08 11.37 3.84
C ASN A 88 -19.04 12.52 3.58
N SER A 89 -19.29 13.35 4.60
CA SER A 89 -20.07 14.60 4.48
C SER A 89 -19.43 15.65 3.56
N PHE A 90 -18.12 15.58 3.31
CA PHE A 90 -17.46 16.43 2.32
C PHE A 90 -17.67 15.94 0.89
N MET A 91 -17.68 14.62 0.69
CA MET A 91 -17.96 14.02 -0.62
C MET A 91 -19.43 14.17 -1.01
N HIS A 92 -20.36 13.96 -0.05
CA HIS A 92 -21.80 13.98 -0.28
C HIS A 92 -22.44 15.24 0.28
N VAL A 93 -22.88 16.15 -0.59
CA VAL A 93 -23.64 17.33 -0.16
C VAL A 93 -25.04 16.90 0.28
N ARG A 94 -25.54 17.44 1.40
CA ARG A 94 -26.89 17.10 1.90
C ARG A 94 -27.95 17.38 0.83
N GLY A 95 -28.76 16.37 0.54
CA GLY A 95 -29.83 16.45 -0.46
C GLY A 95 -29.45 15.92 -1.85
N GLU A 96 -28.16 15.64 -2.10
CA GLU A 96 -27.74 14.95 -3.32
C GLU A 96 -27.94 13.43 -3.18
N VAL A 97 -28.47 12.80 -4.24
CA VAL A 97 -28.60 11.34 -4.32
C VAL A 97 -27.22 10.70 -4.54
N GLU A 98 -26.39 11.32 -5.38
CA GLU A 98 -25.02 10.90 -5.69
C GLU A 98 -24.11 12.13 -5.75
N PRO A 99 -22.85 12.02 -5.28
CA PRO A 99 -21.93 13.14 -5.21
C PRO A 99 -21.44 13.54 -6.62
N SER A 100 -21.18 14.83 -6.82
CA SER A 100 -20.66 15.31 -8.11
C SER A 100 -19.26 14.75 -8.42
N ALA A 101 -18.96 14.62 -9.71
CA ALA A 101 -17.66 14.19 -10.23
C ALA A 101 -16.49 15.02 -9.66
N GLU A 102 -16.71 16.32 -9.52
CA GLU A 102 -15.75 17.30 -9.02
C GLU A 102 -15.54 17.15 -7.51
N ARG A 103 -16.62 16.98 -6.73
CA ARG A 103 -16.55 16.77 -5.27
C ARG A 103 -15.80 15.50 -4.91
N VAL A 104 -16.06 14.40 -5.63
CA VAL A 104 -15.31 13.14 -5.42
C VAL A 104 -13.83 13.33 -5.74
N ALA A 105 -13.49 13.93 -6.88
CA ALA A 105 -12.09 14.17 -7.25
C ALA A 105 -11.38 15.06 -6.22
N LEU A 106 -12.08 16.06 -5.67
CA LEU A 106 -11.56 16.95 -4.63
C LEU A 106 -11.26 16.20 -3.31
N ALA A 107 -12.10 15.23 -2.93
CA ALA A 107 -11.82 14.38 -1.77
C ALA A 107 -10.60 13.46 -1.97
N TYR A 108 -10.40 12.93 -3.18
CA TYR A 108 -9.16 12.22 -3.53
C TYR A 108 -7.93 13.13 -3.46
N ARG A 109 -8.04 14.38 -3.94
CA ARG A 109 -6.99 15.39 -3.80
C ARG A 109 -6.69 15.70 -2.33
N ALA A 110 -7.70 15.79 -1.47
CA ALA A 110 -7.52 16.00 -0.03
C ALA A 110 -6.77 14.84 0.65
N VAL A 111 -7.14 13.59 0.33
CA VAL A 111 -6.45 12.39 0.82
C VAL A 111 -4.99 12.37 0.36
N GLY A 112 -4.73 12.66 -0.91
CA GLY A 112 -3.38 12.81 -1.45
C GLY A 112 -2.59 13.88 -0.70
N TYR A 113 -3.15 15.08 -0.53
CA TYR A 113 -2.52 16.20 0.17
C TYR A 113 -2.13 15.83 1.59
N GLY A 114 -3.04 15.23 2.35
CA GLY A 114 -2.70 14.84 3.71
C GLY A 114 -1.56 13.82 3.79
N GLU A 115 -1.50 12.87 2.86
CA GLU A 115 -0.43 11.85 2.87
C GLU A 115 0.91 12.48 2.49
N GLY A 116 0.91 13.30 1.43
CA GLY A 116 2.07 14.08 1.01
C GLY A 116 2.65 14.89 2.17
N TYR A 117 1.76 15.54 2.93
CA TYR A 117 2.13 16.36 4.08
C TYR A 117 2.68 15.53 5.25
N ILE A 118 1.92 14.54 5.71
CA ILE A 118 2.23 13.80 6.95
C ILE A 118 3.40 12.83 6.79
N THR A 119 3.66 12.34 5.56
CA THR A 119 4.72 11.39 5.26
C THR A 119 5.92 11.99 4.51
N HIS A 120 5.97 13.32 4.38
CA HIS A 120 6.99 14.08 3.64
C HIS A 120 8.43 13.54 3.80
N ASP A 121 8.91 13.36 5.03
CA ASP A 121 10.30 12.93 5.27
C ASP A 121 10.57 11.50 4.78
N ARG A 122 9.59 10.60 4.94
CA ARG A 122 9.67 9.23 4.42
C ARG A 122 9.61 9.21 2.90
N MET A 123 8.74 10.04 2.30
CA MET A 123 8.67 10.20 0.84
C MET A 123 10.00 10.67 0.27
N ARG A 124 10.60 11.71 0.85
CA ARG A 124 11.90 12.24 0.41
C ARG A 124 12.98 11.17 0.44
N ALA A 125 13.10 10.44 1.55
CA ALA A 125 14.09 9.37 1.68
C ALA A 125 13.85 8.22 0.69
N ALA A 126 12.60 7.77 0.51
CA ALA A 126 12.24 6.70 -0.42
C ALA A 126 12.48 7.10 -1.89
N MET A 127 12.15 8.33 -2.27
CA MET A 127 12.43 8.87 -3.60
C MET A 127 13.95 8.96 -3.82
N ASN A 128 14.73 9.45 -2.87
CA ASN A 128 16.18 9.52 -3.02
C ASN A 128 16.81 8.12 -3.18
N ASN A 129 16.33 7.12 -2.42
CA ASN A 129 16.75 5.72 -2.60
C ASN A 129 16.45 5.16 -4.00
N THR A 130 15.49 5.72 -4.72
CA THR A 130 15.02 5.22 -6.02
C THR A 130 15.64 6.00 -7.19
N PHE A 131 15.76 7.32 -7.05
CA PHE A 131 16.25 8.21 -8.11
C PHE A 131 17.75 8.41 -8.10
N GLU A 132 18.38 8.50 -6.92
CA GLU A 132 19.80 8.85 -6.82
C GLU A 132 20.73 7.65 -7.02
N GLY A 133 22.01 7.95 -7.21
CA GLY A 133 23.06 6.97 -7.48
C GLY A 133 23.27 6.73 -8.98
N SER A 134 24.40 6.10 -9.31
CA SER A 134 24.78 5.81 -10.70
C SER A 134 23.86 4.82 -11.41
N GLU A 135 23.07 4.06 -10.65
CA GLU A 135 22.06 3.11 -11.16
C GLU A 135 20.63 3.50 -10.74
N GLY A 136 20.43 4.74 -10.30
CA GLY A 136 19.10 5.27 -9.94
C GLY A 136 18.27 5.64 -11.18
N LEU A 137 16.95 5.85 -10.99
CA LEU A 137 16.06 6.26 -12.08
C LEU A 137 16.49 7.56 -12.77
N ALA A 138 17.13 8.49 -12.06
CA ALA A 138 17.59 9.74 -12.66
C ALA A 138 18.71 9.47 -13.69
N ALA A 139 19.65 8.57 -13.39
CA ALA A 139 20.70 8.18 -14.32
C ALA A 139 20.13 7.40 -15.52
N LEU A 140 19.22 6.45 -15.28
CA LEU A 140 18.56 5.70 -16.36
C LEU A 140 17.84 6.62 -17.35
N LEU A 141 17.07 7.60 -16.84
CA LEU A 141 16.28 8.51 -17.68
C LEU A 141 17.14 9.60 -18.34
N HIS A 142 18.27 9.95 -17.74
CA HIS A 142 19.28 10.80 -18.36
C HIS A 142 19.87 10.12 -19.61
N ASP A 143 20.21 8.84 -19.50
CA ASP A 143 20.82 8.07 -20.58
C ASP A 143 19.81 7.64 -21.65
N ALA A 144 18.53 7.52 -21.30
CA ALA A 144 17.42 7.20 -22.21
C ALA A 144 16.35 8.31 -22.27
N PRO A 145 16.66 9.51 -22.80
CA PRO A 145 15.76 10.67 -22.75
C PRO A 145 14.47 10.49 -23.56
N GLN A 146 14.42 9.56 -24.52
CA GLN A 146 13.20 9.20 -25.25
C GLN A 146 12.11 8.69 -24.31
N ALA A 147 12.49 8.06 -23.19
CA ALA A 147 11.54 7.60 -22.17
C ALA A 147 10.82 8.78 -21.52
N LEU A 148 11.51 9.90 -21.28
CA LEU A 148 10.88 11.11 -20.72
C LEU A 148 9.84 11.69 -21.67
N HIS A 149 10.11 11.71 -22.98
CA HIS A 149 9.14 12.15 -23.98
C HIS A 149 7.91 11.25 -24.02
N TRP A 150 8.11 9.93 -23.98
CA TRP A 150 7.01 8.96 -23.91
C TRP A 150 6.16 9.16 -22.64
N ILE A 151 6.80 9.41 -21.50
CA ILE A 151 6.11 9.64 -20.21
C ILE A 151 5.30 10.94 -20.24
N ASP A 152 5.81 11.99 -20.87
CA ASP A 152 5.07 13.24 -21.08
C ASP A 152 3.82 13.03 -21.93
N GLU A 153 3.95 12.35 -23.08
CA GLU A 153 2.80 11.95 -23.90
C GLU A 153 1.79 11.12 -23.12
N HIS A 154 2.28 10.19 -22.31
CA HIS A 154 1.47 9.31 -21.49
C HIS A 154 0.67 10.07 -20.44
N LEU A 155 1.31 11.00 -19.73
CA LEU A 155 0.64 11.88 -18.78
C LEU A 155 -0.41 12.76 -19.49
N ARG A 156 -0.06 13.38 -20.62
CA ARG A 156 -1.00 14.20 -21.41
C ARG A 156 -2.22 13.40 -21.86
N TYR A 157 -2.03 12.16 -22.31
CA TYR A 157 -3.13 11.28 -22.66
C TYR A 157 -4.03 11.01 -21.46
N MET A 158 -3.48 10.63 -20.31
CA MET A 158 -4.28 10.34 -19.11
C MET A 158 -5.04 11.58 -18.61
N GLU A 159 -4.43 12.77 -18.69
CA GLU A 159 -5.07 14.04 -18.36
C GLU A 159 -6.25 14.38 -19.27
N ALA A 160 -6.19 14.01 -20.55
CA ALA A 160 -7.32 14.13 -21.47
C ALA A 160 -8.36 13.02 -21.25
N ALA A 161 -7.90 11.78 -21.05
CA ALA A 161 -8.74 10.60 -20.93
C ALA A 161 -9.61 10.61 -19.66
N LYS A 162 -9.21 11.32 -18.60
CA LYS A 162 -9.98 11.42 -17.35
C LYS A 162 -11.37 12.07 -17.51
N TYR A 163 -11.63 12.73 -18.64
CA TYR A 163 -12.93 13.32 -18.99
C TYR A 163 -13.81 12.42 -19.87
N LYS A 164 -13.31 11.26 -20.30
CA LYS A 164 -14.12 10.27 -21.02
C LYS A 164 -15.23 9.71 -20.10
N SER A 165 -16.29 9.20 -20.71
CA SER A 165 -17.44 8.66 -19.97
C SER A 165 -17.17 7.28 -19.38
N GLY A 166 -17.83 6.98 -18.27
CA GLY A 166 -17.82 5.65 -17.65
C GLY A 166 -17.01 5.57 -16.35
N PRO A 167 -17.27 4.53 -15.54
CA PRO A 167 -16.74 4.43 -14.18
C PRO A 167 -15.21 4.33 -14.14
N PHE A 168 -14.59 3.71 -15.14
CA PHE A 168 -13.14 3.59 -15.24
C PHE A 168 -12.47 4.97 -15.33
N PHE A 169 -12.92 5.83 -16.25
CA PHE A 169 -12.31 7.16 -16.45
C PHE A 169 -12.69 8.14 -15.33
N ALA A 170 -13.88 8.00 -14.75
CA ALA A 170 -14.23 8.73 -13.53
C ALA A 170 -13.27 8.39 -12.38
N GLN A 171 -12.91 7.12 -12.21
CA GLN A 171 -11.93 6.71 -11.21
C GLN A 171 -10.49 7.11 -11.59
N LEU A 172 -10.13 7.12 -12.89
CA LEU A 172 -8.87 7.69 -13.36
C LEU A 172 -8.73 9.16 -12.95
N ARG A 173 -9.78 9.98 -13.14
CA ARG A 173 -9.81 11.38 -12.69
C ARG A 173 -9.53 11.49 -11.19
N ASN A 174 -10.17 10.64 -10.39
CA ASN A 174 -9.99 10.61 -8.94
C ASN A 174 -8.53 10.25 -8.56
N MET A 175 -7.94 9.23 -9.19
CA MET A 175 -6.56 8.83 -8.91
C MET A 175 -5.53 9.89 -9.34
N LEU A 176 -5.75 10.57 -10.48
CA LEU A 176 -4.90 11.69 -10.90
C LEU A 176 -5.01 12.88 -9.95
N ALA A 177 -6.21 13.16 -9.43
CA ALA A 177 -6.40 14.20 -8.41
C ALA A 177 -5.68 13.85 -7.10
N MET A 178 -5.60 12.57 -6.73
CA MET A 178 -4.82 12.11 -5.58
C MET A 178 -3.31 12.35 -5.76
N LEU A 179 -2.77 12.15 -6.98
CA LEU A 179 -1.38 12.53 -7.29
C LEU A 179 -1.17 14.04 -7.11
N ASP A 180 -2.08 14.87 -7.64
CA ASP A 180 -2.01 16.33 -7.49
C ASP A 180 -2.02 16.76 -6.03
N GLY A 181 -2.89 16.13 -5.25
CA GLY A 181 -2.95 16.29 -3.80
C GLY A 181 -1.62 15.98 -3.15
N MET A 182 -1.06 14.80 -3.41
CA MET A 182 0.19 14.33 -2.80
C MET A 182 1.36 15.26 -3.09
N VAL A 183 1.46 15.77 -4.32
CA VAL A 183 2.45 16.80 -4.68
C VAL A 183 2.25 18.07 -3.85
N ALA A 184 1.02 18.58 -3.78
CA ALA A 184 0.71 19.79 -3.03
C ALA A 184 1.02 19.64 -1.54
N GLY A 185 0.63 18.52 -0.93
CA GLY A 185 0.89 18.25 0.49
C GLY A 185 2.36 18.09 0.83
N TYR A 186 3.11 17.38 -0.02
CA TYR A 186 4.56 17.26 0.12
C TYR A 186 5.21 18.65 0.08
N ASN A 187 4.84 19.47 -0.92
CA ASN A 187 5.43 20.79 -1.11
C ASN A 187 5.07 21.79 0.00
N ASP A 188 3.89 21.67 0.61
CA ASP A 188 3.46 22.53 1.70
C ASP A 188 4.24 22.28 3.00
N ARG A 189 4.87 21.10 3.12
CA ARG A 189 5.71 20.75 4.28
C ARG A 189 7.18 21.18 4.12
N LEU A 190 7.61 21.57 2.92
CA LEU A 190 9.00 21.90 2.61
C LEU A 190 9.52 23.08 3.45
N ALA A 191 10.79 22.98 3.85
CA ALA A 191 11.50 24.12 4.41
C ALA A 191 11.80 25.16 3.33
N HIS A 192 11.97 26.42 3.74
CA HIS A 192 12.28 27.51 2.81
C HIS A 192 13.57 27.24 2.03
N GLY A 193 13.48 27.26 0.69
CA GLY A 193 14.62 27.03 -0.22
C GLY A 193 14.81 25.59 -0.70
N GLU A 194 14.02 24.62 -0.23
CA GLU A 194 14.02 23.27 -0.80
C GLU A 194 13.34 23.22 -2.18
N GLY A 195 13.83 22.35 -3.06
CA GLY A 195 13.26 22.15 -4.40
C GLY A 195 11.90 21.47 -4.34
N LYS A 196 10.92 22.02 -5.06
CA LYS A 196 9.56 21.47 -5.11
C LYS A 196 9.52 20.14 -5.85
N LEU A 197 8.71 19.21 -5.35
CA LEU A 197 8.29 18.03 -6.09
C LEU A 197 7.33 18.46 -7.18
N ASP A 198 7.58 18.05 -8.42
CA ASP A 198 6.62 18.17 -9.51
C ASP A 198 5.83 16.87 -9.72
N LYS A 199 4.70 16.99 -10.43
CA LYS A 199 3.80 15.86 -10.71
C LYS A 199 4.46 14.78 -11.55
N THR A 200 5.27 15.16 -12.54
CA THR A 200 5.92 14.22 -13.44
C THR A 200 6.92 13.34 -12.69
N LYS A 201 7.71 13.92 -11.78
CA LYS A 201 8.64 13.17 -10.93
C LYS A 201 7.90 12.20 -10.00
N LEU A 202 6.79 12.62 -9.38
CA LEU A 202 5.98 11.71 -8.55
C LEU A 202 5.32 10.60 -9.40
N LEU A 203 4.88 10.93 -10.62
CA LEU A 203 4.36 9.94 -11.56
C LEU A 203 5.43 8.91 -11.92
N ILE A 204 6.63 9.35 -12.30
CA ILE A 204 7.78 8.46 -12.59
C ILE A 204 8.08 7.54 -11.41
N TYR A 205 8.03 8.07 -10.18
CA TYR A 205 8.22 7.26 -8.97
C TYR A 205 7.16 6.15 -8.83
N ASN A 206 5.89 6.47 -9.09
CA ASN A 206 4.80 5.49 -9.07
C ASN A 206 4.86 4.52 -10.26
N MET A 207 5.47 4.93 -11.36
CA MET A 207 5.71 4.11 -12.55
C MET A 207 7.03 3.33 -12.48
N GLN A 208 7.74 3.26 -11.35
CA GLN A 208 9.10 2.73 -11.32
C GLN A 208 9.26 1.31 -11.90
N ALA A 209 8.24 0.46 -11.78
CA ALA A 209 8.24 -0.88 -12.37
C ALA A 209 7.82 -0.93 -13.86
N GLU A 210 7.32 0.19 -14.40
CA GLU A 210 6.98 0.41 -15.81
C GLU A 210 8.15 1.02 -16.59
N ILE A 211 9.03 1.80 -15.94
CA ILE A 211 10.11 2.54 -16.61
C ILE A 211 11.01 1.63 -17.43
N GLY A 212 11.31 0.42 -16.94
CA GLY A 212 12.10 -0.56 -17.67
C GLY A 212 11.49 -1.01 -19.00
N ASP A 213 10.17 -1.25 -19.02
CA ASP A 213 9.44 -1.57 -20.26
C ASP A 213 9.43 -0.39 -21.23
N ILE A 214 9.27 0.84 -20.70
CA ILE A 214 9.27 2.06 -21.50
C ILE A 214 10.64 2.25 -22.15
N VAL A 215 11.73 2.22 -21.38
CA VAL A 215 13.10 2.34 -21.90
C VAL A 215 13.38 1.28 -22.97
N ARG A 216 13.00 0.00 -22.74
CA ARG A 216 13.16 -1.06 -23.74
C ARG A 216 12.36 -0.81 -25.03
N GLY A 217 11.24 -0.10 -24.94
CA GLY A 217 10.37 0.23 -26.06
C GLY A 217 10.84 1.43 -26.88
N VAL A 218 11.53 2.41 -26.28
CA VAL A 218 11.81 3.70 -26.94
C VAL A 218 13.28 4.09 -27.03
N ALA A 219 14.17 3.48 -26.23
CA ALA A 219 15.59 3.78 -26.28
C ALA A 219 16.23 3.28 -27.60
N LEU A 220 17.24 4.03 -28.06
CA LEU A 220 18.07 3.65 -29.19
C LEU A 220 18.70 2.27 -28.93
N PRO A 221 18.81 1.38 -29.94
CA PRO A 221 19.33 0.03 -29.76
C PRO A 221 20.70 -0.02 -29.07
N GLU A 222 21.64 0.81 -29.48
CA GLU A 222 22.99 0.91 -28.95
C GLU A 222 23.00 1.34 -27.47
N VAL A 223 22.17 2.33 -27.11
CA VAL A 223 22.02 2.78 -25.72
C VAL A 223 21.40 1.68 -24.86
N LEU A 224 20.39 0.97 -25.38
CA LEU A 224 19.72 -0.09 -24.64
C LEU A 224 20.65 -1.26 -24.32
N GLU A 225 21.54 -1.64 -25.24
CA GLU A 225 22.51 -2.71 -25.01
C GLU A 225 23.46 -2.40 -23.85
N ASP A 226 23.93 -1.15 -23.75
CA ASP A 226 24.77 -0.69 -22.65
C ASP A 226 23.96 -0.62 -21.34
N LEU A 227 22.74 -0.10 -21.37
CA LEU A 227 21.90 -0.01 -20.17
C LEU A 227 21.49 -1.38 -19.63
N GLU A 228 21.18 -2.37 -20.47
CA GLU A 228 20.92 -3.74 -20.03
C GLU A 228 22.14 -4.33 -19.29
N GLN A 229 23.34 -3.85 -19.61
CA GLN A 229 24.59 -4.21 -18.95
C GLN A 229 24.93 -3.34 -17.73
N MET A 230 24.53 -2.08 -17.66
CA MET A 230 24.86 -1.25 -16.49
C MET A 230 23.77 -1.30 -15.42
N MET A 231 22.52 -1.47 -15.81
CA MET A 231 21.36 -1.32 -14.94
C MET A 231 20.38 -2.50 -15.05
N PRO A 232 20.84 -3.74 -14.80
CA PRO A 232 20.02 -4.94 -14.99
C PRO A 232 18.75 -4.95 -14.13
N ARG A 233 18.79 -4.30 -12.95
CA ARG A 233 17.66 -4.11 -12.03
C ARG A 233 16.42 -3.56 -12.73
N TRP A 234 16.57 -2.53 -13.56
CA TRP A 234 15.43 -1.88 -14.20
C TRP A 234 14.96 -2.62 -15.45
N LEU A 235 15.85 -3.35 -16.13
CA LEU A 235 15.62 -3.81 -17.50
C LEU A 235 15.49 -5.31 -17.67
N THR A 236 15.99 -6.12 -16.74
CA THR A 236 16.13 -7.57 -16.94
C THR A 236 15.78 -8.41 -15.72
N GLU A 237 15.73 -7.81 -14.53
CA GLU A 237 15.33 -8.52 -13.33
C GLU A 237 13.84 -8.86 -13.33
N THR A 238 13.51 -10.01 -12.76
CA THR A 238 12.13 -10.45 -12.52
C THR A 238 11.88 -10.49 -11.02
N HIS A 239 10.67 -10.15 -10.59
CA HIS A 239 10.39 -9.95 -9.17
C HIS A 239 9.22 -10.78 -8.65
N CYS A 240 9.43 -11.34 -7.46
CA CYS A 240 8.40 -11.84 -6.55
C CYS A 240 8.01 -13.31 -6.69
N SER A 241 7.58 -13.89 -5.57
CA SER A 241 7.03 -15.25 -5.47
C SER A 241 5.66 -15.19 -4.80
N ALA A 242 4.70 -15.96 -5.30
CA ALA A 242 3.34 -15.97 -4.76
C ALA A 242 2.76 -17.39 -4.63
N LEU A 243 1.89 -17.58 -3.63
CA LEU A 243 1.20 -18.84 -3.37
C LEU A 243 -0.23 -18.59 -2.89
N VAL A 244 -1.20 -19.13 -3.62
CA VAL A 244 -2.56 -19.36 -3.12
C VAL A 244 -2.64 -20.81 -2.67
N LYS A 245 -2.99 -21.06 -1.41
CA LYS A 245 -3.07 -22.42 -0.85
C LYS A 245 -4.37 -22.64 -0.10
N VAL A 246 -5.13 -23.62 -0.54
CA VAL A 246 -6.31 -24.11 0.17
C VAL A 246 -5.87 -25.16 1.19
N VAL A 247 -6.25 -24.95 2.45
CA VAL A 247 -6.06 -25.92 3.54
C VAL A 247 -7.41 -26.35 4.11
N LYS A 248 -7.41 -27.21 5.13
CA LYS A 248 -8.63 -27.81 5.68
C LYS A 248 -9.71 -26.77 6.05
N ASP A 249 -9.30 -25.68 6.70
CA ASP A 249 -10.22 -24.72 7.32
C ASP A 249 -9.99 -23.26 6.86
N ASP A 250 -9.12 -23.03 5.86
CA ASP A 250 -8.73 -21.68 5.40
C ASP A 250 -8.21 -21.66 3.95
N ILE A 251 -8.05 -20.46 3.40
CA ILE A 251 -7.30 -20.18 2.17
C ILE A 251 -6.21 -19.17 2.52
N PHE A 252 -4.96 -19.51 2.24
CA PHE A 252 -3.84 -18.57 2.34
C PHE A 252 -3.60 -17.91 0.99
N PHE A 253 -3.41 -16.59 1.01
CA PHE A 253 -3.08 -15.79 -0.15
C PHE A 253 -1.81 -15.00 0.16
N ALA A 254 -0.67 -15.51 -0.30
CA ALA A 254 0.64 -15.09 0.17
C ALA A 254 1.55 -14.62 -0.95
N HIS A 255 2.30 -13.55 -0.67
CA HIS A 255 3.18 -12.88 -1.62
C HIS A 255 4.50 -12.48 -0.94
N ALA A 256 5.62 -12.70 -1.63
CA ALA A 256 6.94 -12.25 -1.21
C ALA A 256 7.55 -11.39 -2.32
N THR A 257 7.64 -10.08 -2.10
CA THR A 257 8.20 -9.14 -3.06
C THR A 257 9.67 -9.41 -3.23
N TRP A 258 10.16 -9.44 -4.48
CA TRP A 258 11.60 -9.35 -4.71
C TRP A 258 11.93 -7.98 -5.23
N SER A 259 12.94 -7.33 -4.67
CA SER A 259 13.40 -6.03 -5.13
C SER A 259 14.81 -5.80 -4.60
N SER A 260 15.38 -4.65 -4.94
CA SER A 260 16.64 -4.21 -4.39
C SER A 260 16.53 -3.88 -2.91
N TYR A 261 17.63 -4.00 -2.17
CA TYR A 261 17.64 -3.80 -0.73
C TYR A 261 17.33 -2.34 -0.35
N ASN A 262 17.67 -1.37 -1.20
CA ASN A 262 17.39 0.05 -0.97
C ASN A 262 15.91 0.44 -1.11
N SER A 263 15.06 -0.44 -1.65
CA SER A 263 13.62 -0.21 -1.70
C SER A 263 12.91 -0.46 -0.36
N MET A 264 13.58 -1.06 0.64
CA MET A 264 12.95 -1.62 1.84
C MET A 264 12.42 -0.60 2.86
N MET A 265 12.14 0.64 2.48
CA MET A 265 11.36 1.58 3.27
C MET A 265 9.87 1.34 3.02
N ARG A 266 9.16 0.77 4.01
CA ARG A 266 7.82 0.19 3.78
C ARG A 266 6.72 0.88 4.55
N GLN A 267 5.56 0.97 3.93
CA GLN A 267 4.32 1.42 4.54
C GLN A 267 3.21 0.38 4.33
N TYR A 268 2.36 0.19 5.32
CA TYR A 268 1.11 -0.57 5.17
C TYR A 268 -0.03 0.45 5.14
N LYS A 269 -0.71 0.54 3.99
CA LYS A 269 -1.65 1.62 3.69
C LYS A 269 -3.09 1.13 3.68
N THR A 270 -4.00 2.02 4.05
CA THR A 270 -5.43 1.89 3.79
C THR A 270 -5.97 3.20 3.26
N TYR A 271 -6.56 3.17 2.07
CA TYR A 271 -7.30 4.29 1.50
C TYR A 271 -8.78 3.99 1.54
N ARG A 272 -9.58 4.96 1.99
CA ARG A 272 -11.03 4.83 2.11
C ARG A 272 -11.77 6.06 1.58
N PHE A 273 -12.76 5.79 0.73
CA PHE A 273 -13.69 6.76 0.16
C PHE A 273 -15.10 6.20 0.31
N GLY A 274 -15.81 6.62 1.36
CA GLY A 274 -17.11 6.08 1.75
C GLY A 274 -16.99 4.59 2.11
N ASN A 275 -17.79 3.75 1.44
CA ASN A 275 -17.76 2.29 1.63
C ASN A 275 -16.64 1.59 0.85
N ARG A 276 -15.98 2.29 -0.09
CA ARG A 276 -14.89 1.72 -0.88
C ARG A 276 -13.58 1.92 -0.14
N PHE A 277 -12.82 0.83 -0.02
CA PHE A 277 -11.48 0.87 0.54
C PHE A 277 -10.57 -0.14 -0.16
N VAL A 278 -9.27 0.16 -0.09
CA VAL A 278 -8.17 -0.73 -0.48
C VAL A 278 -7.12 -0.66 0.61
N THR A 279 -6.67 -1.82 1.09
CA THR A 279 -5.49 -1.92 1.95
C THR A 279 -4.40 -2.72 1.28
N MET A 280 -3.14 -2.38 1.57
CA MET A 280 -2.00 -2.90 0.82
C MET A 280 -0.68 -2.72 1.58
N SER A 281 0.30 -3.56 1.27
CA SER A 281 1.71 -3.20 1.46
C SER A 281 2.10 -2.18 0.39
N SER A 282 2.95 -1.21 0.72
CA SER A 282 3.29 -0.07 -0.15
C SER A 282 4.58 0.60 0.32
N TYR A 283 4.87 1.78 -0.23
CA TYR A 283 6.08 2.58 -0.06
C TYR A 283 5.69 4.06 0.12
N PRO A 284 6.50 4.87 0.84
CA PRO A 284 6.22 6.30 0.98
C PRO A 284 6.11 7.00 -0.37
N GLY A 285 4.99 7.69 -0.63
CA GLY A 285 4.75 8.42 -1.89
C GLY A 285 4.22 7.58 -3.06
N ALA A 286 4.09 6.26 -2.87
CA ALA A 286 3.44 5.39 -3.84
C ALA A 286 1.92 5.30 -3.55
N LEU A 287 1.07 5.62 -4.52
CA LEU A 287 -0.40 5.52 -4.42
C LEU A 287 -0.92 4.08 -4.54
N HIS A 288 -0.03 3.11 -4.75
CA HIS A 288 -0.36 1.70 -4.94
C HIS A 288 0.67 0.83 -4.23
N SER A 289 0.62 -0.49 -4.44
CA SER A 289 1.45 -1.43 -3.71
C SER A 289 2.89 -1.48 -4.21
N ILE A 290 3.12 -1.53 -5.54
CA ILE A 290 4.40 -1.85 -6.21
C ILE A 290 4.85 -3.29 -6.00
N ASP A 291 4.34 -3.98 -4.97
CA ASP A 291 4.73 -5.35 -4.68
C ASP A 291 4.32 -6.38 -5.76
N ASP A 292 3.06 -6.52 -6.18
CA ASP A 292 1.83 -5.94 -5.62
C ASP A 292 1.03 -6.89 -4.70
N TRP A 293 0.37 -6.35 -3.66
CA TRP A 293 -0.52 -7.10 -2.77
C TRP A 293 -1.62 -6.24 -2.13
N TYR A 294 -2.89 -6.62 -2.32
CA TYR A 294 -4.07 -5.85 -1.91
C TYR A 294 -5.17 -6.70 -1.26
N MET A 295 -5.96 -6.07 -0.39
CA MET A 295 -7.29 -6.52 0.01
C MET A 295 -8.30 -5.39 -0.16
N THR A 296 -9.46 -5.67 -0.75
CA THR A 296 -10.45 -4.66 -1.13
C THR A 296 -11.74 -4.72 -0.29
N HIS A 297 -12.54 -3.65 -0.38
CA HIS A 297 -13.90 -3.58 0.17
C HIS A 297 -14.81 -4.73 -0.25
N SER A 298 -14.67 -5.20 -1.49
CA SER A 298 -15.42 -6.32 -2.06
C SER A 298 -14.87 -7.69 -1.65
N ARG A 299 -13.97 -7.74 -0.66
CA ARG A 299 -13.33 -8.99 -0.17
C ARG A 299 -12.54 -9.70 -1.26
N LEU A 300 -12.01 -8.96 -2.24
CA LEU A 300 -11.04 -9.47 -3.18
C LEU A 300 -9.64 -9.40 -2.55
N ALA A 301 -8.89 -10.49 -2.65
CA ALA A 301 -7.46 -10.50 -2.44
C ALA A 301 -6.77 -10.51 -3.80
N VAL A 302 -5.85 -9.58 -4.03
CA VAL A 302 -5.22 -9.35 -5.34
C VAL A 302 -3.71 -9.27 -5.16
N MET A 303 -2.96 -10.00 -5.98
CA MET A 303 -1.49 -9.91 -6.02
C MET A 303 -0.99 -10.22 -7.43
N GLU A 304 0.28 -9.97 -7.69
CA GLU A 304 0.92 -10.35 -8.95
C GLU A 304 2.35 -10.89 -8.77
N THR A 305 2.92 -11.43 -9.84
CA THR A 305 4.38 -11.49 -10.00
C THR A 305 4.74 -11.08 -11.43
N THR A 306 5.87 -10.38 -11.59
CA THR A 306 6.23 -9.75 -12.87
C THR A 306 6.71 -10.74 -13.92
N ASN A 307 6.18 -10.65 -15.12
CA ASN A 307 6.61 -11.42 -16.29
C ASN A 307 7.42 -10.53 -17.23
N VAL A 308 8.73 -10.76 -17.28
CA VAL A 308 9.58 -10.03 -18.23
C VAL A 308 9.29 -10.43 -19.67
N VAL A 309 9.02 -9.44 -20.52
CA VAL A 309 8.89 -9.59 -21.97
C VAL A 309 10.27 -9.44 -22.61
N PHE A 310 10.86 -10.56 -23.03
CA PHE A 310 12.17 -10.60 -23.71
C PHE A 310 12.09 -10.28 -25.20
N ASN A 311 10.91 -10.38 -25.81
CA ASN A 311 10.69 -10.05 -27.22
C ASN A 311 10.75 -8.53 -27.43
N LYS A 312 11.95 -8.02 -27.71
CA LYS A 312 12.23 -6.59 -27.93
C LYS A 312 11.37 -6.00 -29.07
N THR A 313 11.13 -6.76 -30.14
CA THR A 313 10.30 -6.31 -31.28
C THR A 313 8.84 -6.15 -30.88
N LEU A 314 8.33 -7.04 -30.03
CA LEU A 314 6.96 -6.96 -29.51
C LEU A 314 6.77 -5.68 -28.70
N ILE A 315 7.67 -5.39 -27.75
CA ILE A 315 7.60 -4.16 -26.95
C ILE A 315 7.66 -2.94 -27.86
N ARG A 316 8.70 -2.81 -28.70
CA ARG A 316 8.90 -1.62 -29.55
C ARG A 316 7.72 -1.32 -30.49
N ARG A 317 7.01 -2.34 -30.98
CA ARG A 317 5.89 -2.17 -31.91
C ARG A 317 4.54 -1.91 -31.25
N ASN A 318 4.40 -2.25 -29.97
CA ASN A 318 3.08 -2.32 -29.31
C ASN A 318 3.01 -1.59 -27.97
N LEU A 319 4.09 -0.92 -27.56
CA LEU A 319 4.06 0.01 -26.44
C LEU A 319 3.23 1.24 -26.83
N ASP A 320 2.33 1.67 -25.96
CA ASP A 320 1.35 2.70 -26.29
C ASP A 320 1.33 3.81 -25.23
N SER A 321 1.81 5.01 -25.57
CA SER A 321 1.71 6.19 -24.70
C SER A 321 0.25 6.65 -24.55
N SER A 322 -0.64 6.31 -25.48
CA SER A 322 -2.08 6.58 -25.42
C SER A 322 -2.85 5.46 -24.69
N ALA A 323 -2.46 5.22 -23.44
CA ALA A 323 -3.01 4.21 -22.56
C ALA A 323 -2.99 4.68 -21.10
N VAL A 324 -3.39 3.84 -20.14
CA VAL A 324 -3.34 4.17 -18.70
C VAL A 324 -2.27 3.33 -18.02
N ALA A 325 -1.43 3.98 -17.21
CA ALA A 325 -0.36 3.36 -16.44
C ALA A 325 -0.88 2.15 -15.63
N THR A 326 -0.08 1.09 -15.57
CA THR A 326 -0.47 -0.19 -14.95
C THR A 326 -0.86 -0.02 -13.49
N PHE A 327 -0.12 0.81 -12.74
CA PHE A 327 -0.46 1.06 -11.34
C PHE A 327 -1.84 1.72 -11.16
N LEU A 328 -2.21 2.63 -12.05
CA LEU A 328 -3.52 3.28 -12.05
C LEU A 328 -4.61 2.27 -12.43
N ARG A 329 -4.38 1.43 -13.44
CA ARG A 329 -5.35 0.37 -13.82
C ARG A 329 -5.60 -0.60 -12.67
N ALA A 330 -4.55 -1.02 -11.96
CA ALA A 330 -4.68 -1.89 -10.80
C ALA A 330 -5.49 -1.23 -9.67
N MET A 331 -5.18 0.03 -9.32
CA MET A 331 -5.93 0.76 -8.29
C MET A 331 -7.38 1.05 -8.70
N ILE A 332 -7.63 1.40 -9.96
CA ILE A 332 -8.99 1.58 -10.50
C ILE A 332 -9.78 0.28 -10.37
N ALA A 333 -9.21 -0.86 -10.79
CA ALA A 333 -9.85 -2.16 -10.64
C ALA A 333 -10.10 -2.53 -9.17
N ASN A 334 -9.15 -2.26 -8.27
CA ASN A 334 -9.29 -2.51 -6.83
C ASN A 334 -10.42 -1.68 -6.18
N PHE A 335 -10.64 -0.45 -6.65
CA PHE A 335 -11.71 0.42 -6.15
C PHE A 335 -13.08 0.13 -6.77
N LEU A 336 -13.15 -0.36 -8.01
CA LEU A 336 -14.42 -0.54 -8.74
C LEU A 336 -14.96 -1.96 -8.73
N ALA A 337 -14.12 -2.98 -8.62
CA ALA A 337 -14.54 -4.37 -8.78
C ALA A 337 -15.32 -4.91 -7.56
N GLU A 338 -16.35 -5.69 -7.85
CA GLU A 338 -17.19 -6.38 -6.85
C GLU A 338 -16.94 -7.90 -6.83
N ASP A 339 -16.32 -8.42 -7.89
CA ASP A 339 -15.97 -9.82 -8.07
C ASP A 339 -14.68 -9.97 -8.90
N ALA A 340 -14.18 -11.20 -9.06
CA ALA A 340 -12.95 -11.44 -9.82
C ALA A 340 -13.11 -11.12 -11.33
N PRO A 341 -14.20 -11.51 -12.04
CA PRO A 341 -14.40 -11.15 -13.43
C PRO A 341 -14.45 -9.63 -13.69
N SER A 342 -15.13 -8.86 -12.84
CA SER A 342 -15.21 -7.40 -12.97
C SER A 342 -13.85 -6.74 -12.73
N TRP A 343 -13.02 -7.27 -11.81
CA TRP A 343 -11.63 -6.82 -11.67
C TRP A 343 -10.85 -7.02 -12.97
N VAL A 344 -10.95 -8.20 -13.58
CA VAL A 344 -10.30 -8.48 -14.88
C VAL A 344 -10.79 -7.51 -15.95
N LYS A 345 -12.11 -7.27 -16.02
CA LYS A 345 -12.71 -6.31 -16.96
C LYS A 345 -12.10 -4.92 -16.82
N TYR A 346 -12.05 -4.37 -15.59
CA TYR A 346 -11.51 -3.03 -15.37
C TYR A 346 -10.00 -2.96 -15.61
N PHE A 347 -9.23 -3.93 -15.14
CA PHE A 347 -7.78 -3.96 -15.35
C PHE A 347 -7.40 -4.07 -16.84
N SER A 348 -8.25 -4.73 -17.64
CA SER A 348 -8.02 -4.92 -19.08
C SER A 348 -8.22 -3.68 -19.94
N MET A 349 -8.90 -2.66 -19.40
CA MET A 349 -9.13 -1.41 -20.12
C MET A 349 -7.82 -0.61 -20.22
N GLU A 350 -7.62 0.06 -21.36
CA GLU A 350 -6.49 1.00 -21.56
C GLU A 350 -5.11 0.39 -21.27
N ASN A 351 -4.90 -0.88 -21.66
CA ASN A 351 -3.62 -1.59 -21.47
C ASN A 351 -2.44 -0.80 -22.08
N SER A 352 -1.46 -0.45 -21.24
CA SER A 352 -0.22 0.24 -21.62
C SER A 352 0.85 -0.69 -22.18
N GLY A 353 0.81 -1.98 -21.86
CA GLY A 353 1.89 -2.90 -22.18
C GLY A 353 3.14 -2.71 -21.32
N THR A 354 3.04 -1.98 -20.20
CA THR A 354 4.11 -1.76 -19.22
C THR A 354 3.84 -2.54 -17.93
N TYR A 355 4.89 -2.87 -17.18
CA TYR A 355 4.83 -3.66 -15.95
C TYR A 355 3.97 -4.93 -16.15
N ASN A 356 4.42 -5.74 -17.10
CA ASN A 356 3.68 -6.91 -17.58
C ASN A 356 3.73 -8.02 -16.53
N ASN A 357 2.59 -8.35 -15.94
CA ASN A 357 2.53 -9.22 -14.76
C ASN A 357 1.60 -10.43 -14.97
N GLN A 358 1.74 -11.44 -14.12
CA GLN A 358 0.68 -12.41 -13.85
C GLN A 358 -0.09 -11.97 -12.61
N TRP A 359 -1.29 -11.41 -12.79
CA TRP A 359 -2.20 -11.05 -11.72
C TRP A 359 -3.05 -12.24 -11.29
N MET A 360 -3.29 -12.34 -9.99
CA MET A 360 -4.11 -13.35 -9.33
C MET A 360 -5.17 -12.64 -8.51
N VAL A 361 -6.44 -12.92 -8.80
CA VAL A 361 -7.60 -12.27 -8.18
C VAL A 361 -8.47 -13.33 -7.54
N LEU A 362 -8.50 -13.35 -6.20
CA LEU A 362 -9.26 -14.30 -5.41
C LEU A 362 -10.41 -13.59 -4.69
N ASN A 363 -11.65 -13.97 -4.99
CA ASN A 363 -12.83 -13.49 -4.29
C ASN A 363 -13.05 -14.30 -3.00
N MET A 364 -12.42 -13.86 -1.90
CA MET A 364 -12.61 -14.47 -0.58
C MET A 364 -14.07 -14.38 -0.12
N GLY A 365 -14.78 -13.33 -0.54
CA GLY A 365 -16.20 -13.10 -0.27
C GLY A 365 -17.14 -14.13 -0.90
N ALA A 366 -16.75 -14.78 -1.99
CA ALA A 366 -17.55 -15.83 -2.64
C ALA A 366 -17.57 -17.15 -1.85
N VAL A 367 -16.55 -17.40 -1.02
CA VAL A 367 -16.45 -18.59 -0.17
C VAL A 367 -17.20 -18.34 1.14
N LYS A 368 -18.42 -18.86 1.27
CA LYS A 368 -19.32 -18.56 2.41
C LYS A 368 -19.10 -19.45 3.63
N SER A 369 -18.48 -20.61 3.47
CA SER A 369 -18.22 -21.55 4.56
C SER A 369 -16.99 -22.42 4.29
N THR A 370 -16.47 -23.08 5.32
CA THR A 370 -15.36 -24.02 5.19
C THR A 370 -15.71 -25.22 4.29
N ALA A 371 -17.00 -25.59 4.19
CA ALA A 371 -17.45 -26.65 3.29
C ALA A 371 -17.22 -26.31 1.79
N MET A 372 -17.15 -25.03 1.44
CA MET A 372 -16.89 -24.58 0.07
C MET A 372 -15.41 -24.59 -0.32
N LEU A 373 -14.47 -24.76 0.63
CA LEU A 373 -13.03 -24.64 0.35
C LEU A 373 -12.52 -25.61 -0.73
N LYS A 374 -13.13 -26.78 -0.85
CA LYS A 374 -12.80 -27.80 -1.88
C LYS A 374 -13.77 -27.83 -3.06
N ASN A 375 -14.77 -26.97 -3.05
CA ASN A 375 -15.80 -26.91 -4.09
C ASN A 375 -16.25 -25.46 -4.30
N MET A 376 -15.28 -24.58 -4.54
CA MET A 376 -15.53 -23.17 -4.83
C MET A 376 -16.28 -23.06 -6.15
N THR A 377 -17.25 -22.15 -6.20
CA THR A 377 -18.03 -21.89 -7.41
C THR A 377 -17.16 -21.20 -8.45
N ARG A 378 -17.50 -21.35 -9.73
CA ARG A 378 -16.88 -20.59 -10.83
C ARG A 378 -16.76 -19.11 -10.49
N ASP A 379 -15.76 -18.47 -11.08
CA ASP A 379 -15.43 -17.06 -10.90
C ASP A 379 -14.95 -16.68 -9.49
N THR A 380 -14.57 -17.66 -8.66
CA THR A 380 -13.93 -17.38 -7.36
C THR A 380 -12.47 -16.96 -7.52
N PHE A 381 -11.73 -17.54 -8.47
CA PHE A 381 -10.31 -17.27 -8.68
C PHE A 381 -9.98 -17.07 -10.16
N TRP A 382 -9.46 -15.89 -10.51
CA TRP A 382 -9.04 -15.56 -11.87
C TRP A 382 -7.54 -15.27 -11.92
N VAL A 383 -6.94 -15.65 -13.05
CA VAL A 383 -5.54 -15.33 -13.38
C VAL A 383 -5.52 -14.54 -14.68
N VAL A 384 -4.71 -13.48 -14.70
CA VAL A 384 -4.55 -12.57 -15.83
C VAL A 384 -3.07 -12.42 -16.15
N GLU A 385 -2.70 -12.47 -17.42
CA GLU A 385 -1.35 -12.17 -17.89
C GLU A 385 -1.40 -11.12 -18.98
N GLN A 386 -0.48 -10.15 -18.89
CA GLN A 386 -0.41 -9.01 -19.79
C GLN A 386 0.79 -9.10 -20.73
N LEU A 387 0.59 -8.65 -21.97
CA LEU A 387 1.63 -8.30 -22.93
C LEU A 387 1.37 -6.88 -23.49
N PRO A 388 2.40 -6.22 -24.06
CA PRO A 388 2.18 -5.07 -24.92
C PRO A 388 1.26 -5.40 -26.10
N GLY A 389 0.39 -4.44 -26.45
CA GLY A 389 -0.65 -4.56 -27.48
C GLY A 389 -2.07 -4.61 -26.93
N LYS A 390 -3.05 -4.40 -27.80
CA LYS A 390 -4.48 -4.29 -27.43
C LYS A 390 -5.38 -5.35 -28.09
N VAL A 391 -4.85 -6.13 -29.03
CA VAL A 391 -5.63 -7.08 -29.85
C VAL A 391 -5.04 -8.48 -29.73
N ALA A 392 -5.90 -9.49 -29.61
CA ALA A 392 -5.49 -10.89 -29.55
C ALA A 392 -4.59 -11.25 -30.75
N PRO A 393 -3.52 -12.03 -30.55
CA PRO A 393 -3.17 -12.76 -29.33
C PRO A 393 -2.35 -11.95 -28.30
N LEU A 394 -2.17 -10.64 -28.51
CA LEU A 394 -1.49 -9.71 -27.61
C LEU A 394 -2.47 -9.09 -26.59
N GLY A 395 -1.94 -8.25 -25.70
CA GLY A 395 -2.72 -7.60 -24.65
C GLY A 395 -2.99 -8.52 -23.48
N ILE A 396 -4.26 -8.62 -23.07
CA ILE A 396 -4.66 -9.31 -21.85
C ILE A 396 -5.13 -10.73 -22.16
N THR A 397 -4.49 -11.72 -21.53
CA THR A 397 -4.96 -13.11 -21.49
C THR A 397 -5.46 -13.40 -20.09
N ALA A 398 -6.74 -13.75 -19.92
CA ALA A 398 -7.33 -14.01 -18.61
C ALA A 398 -8.20 -15.26 -18.60
N LYS A 399 -8.25 -15.97 -17.47
CA LYS A 399 -9.08 -17.17 -17.30
C LYS A 399 -9.51 -17.39 -15.85
N ASP A 400 -10.72 -17.94 -15.68
CA ASP A 400 -11.17 -18.53 -14.41
C ASP A 400 -10.34 -19.81 -14.12
N MET A 401 -9.59 -19.75 -13.03
CA MET A 401 -8.72 -20.82 -12.55
C MET A 401 -9.25 -21.47 -11.27
N THR A 402 -10.52 -21.24 -10.92
CA THR A 402 -11.15 -21.82 -9.72
C THR A 402 -11.08 -23.35 -9.72
N SER A 403 -11.29 -23.98 -10.88
CA SER A 403 -11.20 -25.44 -11.02
C SER A 403 -9.80 -25.99 -10.66
N VAL A 404 -8.73 -25.22 -10.89
CA VAL A 404 -7.39 -25.60 -10.47
C VAL A 404 -7.30 -25.60 -8.95
N LEU A 405 -7.75 -24.55 -8.27
CA LEU A 405 -7.73 -24.54 -6.80
C LEU A 405 -8.58 -25.67 -6.18
N ASN A 406 -9.73 -26.00 -6.77
CA ASN A 406 -10.56 -27.12 -6.30
C ASN A 406 -9.88 -28.48 -6.46
N THR A 407 -9.04 -28.65 -7.50
CA THR A 407 -8.43 -29.96 -7.84
C THR A 407 -7.03 -30.14 -7.30
N SER A 408 -6.14 -29.15 -7.46
CA SER A 408 -4.76 -29.18 -6.97
C SER A 408 -4.63 -28.67 -5.53
N GLY A 409 -5.57 -27.85 -5.06
CA GLY A 409 -5.49 -27.19 -3.76
C GLY A 409 -4.50 -26.04 -3.69
N TYR A 410 -3.84 -25.65 -4.79
CA TYR A 410 -2.92 -24.50 -4.80
C TYR A 410 -2.69 -23.88 -6.19
N TRP A 411 -2.25 -22.62 -6.18
CA TRP A 411 -1.70 -21.89 -7.33
C TRP A 411 -0.38 -21.23 -6.94
N ALA A 412 0.69 -21.44 -7.71
CA ALA A 412 1.99 -20.82 -7.46
C ALA A 412 2.37 -19.90 -8.63
N SER A 413 2.99 -18.76 -8.30
CA SER A 413 3.47 -17.78 -9.28
C SER A 413 4.91 -17.36 -8.97
N TYR A 414 5.73 -17.22 -10.01
CA TYR A 414 7.19 -17.16 -9.90
C TYR A 414 7.85 -16.60 -11.17
N ASN A 415 7.25 -15.56 -11.76
CA ASN A 415 7.80 -14.82 -12.92
C ASN A 415 7.92 -15.62 -14.23
N ARG A 416 7.08 -16.64 -14.40
CA ARG A 416 6.99 -17.40 -15.64
C ARG A 416 5.53 -17.42 -16.05
N PRO A 417 5.19 -16.94 -17.26
CA PRO A 417 3.82 -16.96 -17.73
C PRO A 417 3.29 -18.39 -17.77
N TYR A 418 2.08 -18.57 -17.27
CA TYR A 418 1.32 -19.81 -17.29
C TYR A 418 0.67 -20.03 -18.65
N PHE A 419 0.12 -18.98 -19.28
CA PHE A 419 -0.61 -19.14 -20.53
C PHE A 419 0.38 -19.36 -21.69
N PRO A 420 0.23 -20.43 -22.50
CA PRO A 420 1.20 -20.76 -23.54
C PRO A 420 1.42 -19.65 -24.58
N ASN A 421 0.38 -18.90 -24.95
CA ASN A 421 0.52 -17.76 -25.86
C ASN A 421 1.42 -16.69 -25.25
N VAL A 422 1.24 -16.35 -23.97
CA VAL A 422 2.05 -15.34 -23.29
C VAL A 422 3.49 -15.82 -23.12
N TYR A 423 3.69 -17.08 -22.71
CA TYR A 423 5.03 -17.68 -22.59
C TYR A 423 5.82 -17.65 -23.91
N ASN A 424 5.14 -17.94 -25.03
CA ASN A 424 5.78 -17.95 -26.34
C ASN A 424 6.00 -16.54 -26.89
N LEU A 425 4.98 -15.69 -26.91
CA LEU A 425 5.06 -14.35 -27.51
C LEU A 425 5.99 -13.40 -26.74
N SER A 426 6.08 -13.56 -25.41
CA SER A 426 7.04 -12.81 -24.58
C SER A 426 8.50 -13.14 -24.89
N GLY A 427 8.80 -14.20 -25.64
CA GLY A 427 10.17 -14.63 -25.94
C GLY A 427 10.80 -15.53 -24.86
N ILE A 428 10.05 -15.90 -23.81
CA ILE A 428 10.58 -16.79 -22.74
C ILE A 428 10.90 -18.18 -23.27
N HIS A 429 10.14 -18.67 -24.26
CA HIS A 429 10.47 -19.95 -24.91
C HIS A 429 11.86 -19.94 -25.56
N ASP A 430 12.27 -18.83 -26.17
CA ASP A 430 13.61 -18.72 -26.77
C ASP A 430 14.69 -18.57 -25.69
N MET A 431 14.37 -17.90 -24.58
CA MET A 431 15.25 -17.88 -23.40
C MET A 431 15.43 -19.27 -22.79
N TRP A 432 14.39 -20.11 -22.80
CA TRP A 432 14.48 -21.51 -22.39
C TRP A 432 15.36 -22.34 -23.32
N LYS A 433 15.25 -22.17 -24.65
CA LYS A 433 16.18 -22.83 -25.59
C LYS A 433 17.63 -22.43 -25.32
N LYS A 434 17.87 -21.17 -24.96
CA LYS A 434 19.23 -20.62 -24.74
C LYS A 434 19.83 -20.98 -23.38
N TYR A 435 19.03 -20.94 -22.31
CA TYR A 435 19.53 -21.04 -20.93
C TYR A 435 18.90 -22.19 -20.12
N GLY A 436 18.10 -23.05 -20.77
CA GLY A 436 17.51 -24.24 -20.17
C GLY A 436 16.51 -23.95 -19.06
N ASP A 437 16.50 -24.81 -18.04
CA ASP A 437 15.47 -24.86 -17.00
C ASP A 437 15.33 -23.59 -16.16
N PHE A 438 16.29 -22.65 -16.22
CA PHE A 438 16.12 -21.34 -15.60
C PHE A 438 14.87 -20.61 -16.13
N TYR A 439 14.53 -20.78 -17.41
CA TYR A 439 13.34 -20.17 -18.01
C TYR A 439 12.15 -21.14 -18.18
N SER A 440 12.30 -22.41 -17.81
CA SER A 440 11.20 -23.39 -17.87
C SER A 440 10.08 -23.03 -16.89
N TYR A 441 8.83 -23.06 -17.33
CA TYR A 441 7.69 -22.86 -16.42
C TYR A 441 7.62 -23.93 -15.32
N LYS A 442 7.90 -25.19 -15.64
CA LYS A 442 7.76 -26.32 -14.70
C LYS A 442 9.03 -26.68 -13.94
N ASN A 443 10.19 -26.55 -14.61
CA ASN A 443 11.46 -27.03 -14.06
C ASN A 443 12.30 -25.92 -13.40
N TYR A 444 11.85 -24.66 -13.47
CA TYR A 444 12.49 -23.59 -12.75
C TYR A 444 12.50 -23.86 -11.24
N SER A 445 13.55 -23.38 -10.57
CA SER A 445 13.83 -23.59 -9.14
C SER A 445 12.59 -23.41 -8.25
N ARG A 446 11.94 -22.24 -8.33
CA ARG A 446 10.78 -21.92 -7.49
C ARG A 446 9.56 -22.79 -7.80
N ALA A 447 9.33 -23.11 -9.07
CA ALA A 447 8.25 -24.02 -9.48
C ALA A 447 8.41 -25.39 -8.81
N ARG A 448 9.63 -25.93 -8.82
CA ARG A 448 9.95 -27.23 -8.21
C ARG A 448 9.89 -27.20 -6.67
N ILE A 449 10.35 -26.11 -6.05
CA ILE A 449 10.25 -25.94 -4.59
C ILE A 449 8.78 -25.86 -4.17
N PHE A 450 7.95 -25.05 -4.85
CA PHE A 450 6.51 -24.98 -4.56
C PHE A 450 5.84 -26.34 -4.74
N ALA A 451 6.04 -27.01 -5.88
CA ALA A 451 5.44 -28.32 -6.12
C ALA A 451 5.83 -29.39 -5.09
N ARG A 452 7.07 -29.34 -4.56
CA ARG A 452 7.55 -30.25 -3.52
C ARG A 452 6.97 -29.93 -2.14
N ASP A 453 6.85 -28.65 -1.79
CA ASP A 453 6.67 -28.20 -0.41
C ASP A 453 5.28 -27.62 -0.10
N GLU A 454 4.44 -27.34 -1.11
CA GLU A 454 3.10 -26.77 -0.90
C GLU A 454 2.22 -27.62 0.03
N GLY A 455 2.30 -28.96 -0.07
CA GLY A 455 1.56 -29.88 0.79
C GLY A 455 1.97 -29.86 2.26
N LYS A 456 3.12 -29.23 2.59
CA LYS A 456 3.56 -29.01 3.97
C LYS A 456 2.87 -27.81 4.62
N VAL A 457 2.24 -26.94 3.82
CA VAL A 457 1.47 -25.80 4.34
C VAL A 457 0.11 -26.28 4.82
N LYS A 458 -0.08 -26.24 6.14
CA LYS A 458 -1.31 -26.67 6.82
C LYS A 458 -1.93 -25.58 7.66
N ASP A 459 -1.14 -24.57 8.02
CA ASP A 459 -1.48 -23.48 8.92
C ASP A 459 -0.67 -22.22 8.59
N LEU A 460 -0.93 -21.13 9.33
CA LEU A 460 -0.25 -19.86 9.11
C LEU A 460 1.25 -19.95 9.36
N ALA A 461 1.71 -20.77 10.33
CA ALA A 461 3.12 -20.89 10.66
C ALA A 461 3.91 -21.56 9.53
N SER A 462 3.37 -22.65 8.99
CA SER A 462 3.93 -23.35 7.83
C SER A 462 3.86 -22.51 6.55
N MET A 463 2.82 -21.69 6.35
CA MET A 463 2.78 -20.72 5.26
C MET A 463 3.87 -19.65 5.40
N LYS A 464 3.99 -19.03 6.58
CA LYS A 464 5.06 -18.06 6.89
C LYS A 464 6.43 -18.64 6.61
N ARG A 465 6.67 -19.90 7.00
CA ARG A 465 7.93 -20.58 6.75
C ARG A 465 8.19 -20.79 5.25
N LEU A 466 7.21 -21.27 4.49
CA LEU A 466 7.41 -21.51 3.05
C LEU A 466 7.68 -20.20 2.28
N MET A 467 6.96 -19.13 2.58
CA MET A 467 7.17 -17.83 1.93
C MET A 467 8.47 -17.14 2.35
N ARG A 468 9.14 -17.65 3.38
CA ARG A 468 10.48 -17.23 3.83
C ARG A 468 11.56 -18.26 3.51
N TYR A 469 11.23 -19.32 2.76
CA TYR A 469 12.13 -20.42 2.54
C TYR A 469 13.35 -20.03 1.70
N ASN A 470 14.54 -20.23 2.27
CA ASN A 470 15.81 -20.21 1.56
C ASN A 470 16.80 -21.19 2.19
N ASN A 471 17.08 -22.30 1.51
CA ASN A 471 18.06 -23.29 1.95
C ASN A 471 19.06 -23.59 0.83
N TYR A 472 19.49 -22.54 0.12
CA TYR A 472 20.15 -22.66 -1.17
C TYR A 472 21.42 -23.53 -1.21
N LYS A 473 22.15 -23.62 -0.09
CA LYS A 473 23.36 -24.45 0.00
C LYS A 473 23.07 -25.95 0.00
N LYS A 474 21.86 -26.37 0.38
CA LYS A 474 21.48 -27.77 0.57
C LYS A 474 20.34 -28.22 -0.34
N ASP A 475 19.50 -27.28 -0.80
CA ASP A 475 18.37 -27.61 -1.67
C ASP A 475 18.84 -27.96 -3.09
N PRO A 476 18.54 -29.16 -3.61
CA PRO A 476 18.93 -29.53 -4.98
C PRO A 476 18.29 -28.64 -6.06
N PHE A 477 17.18 -27.96 -5.76
CA PHE A 477 16.55 -27.02 -6.69
C PHE A 477 17.16 -25.62 -6.67
N SER A 478 18.14 -25.39 -5.80
CA SER A 478 18.93 -24.15 -5.78
C SER A 478 20.24 -24.26 -6.55
N LEU A 479 20.48 -25.39 -7.22
CA LEU A 479 21.59 -25.54 -8.16
C LEU A 479 21.40 -24.64 -9.37
N ILE A 480 22.47 -24.00 -9.81
CA ILE A 480 22.45 -23.16 -11.01
C ILE A 480 22.30 -24.09 -12.23
N PRO A 481 21.25 -23.91 -13.06
CA PRO A 481 21.05 -24.72 -14.24
C PRO A 481 22.24 -24.63 -15.20
N ASN A 482 22.56 -25.73 -15.87
CA ASN A 482 23.69 -25.84 -16.80
C ASN A 482 25.05 -25.53 -16.15
N CYS A 483 25.23 -25.83 -14.85
CA CYS A 483 26.54 -25.84 -14.19
C CYS A 483 26.90 -27.27 -13.73
N SER A 484 28.11 -27.74 -14.01
CA SER A 484 28.63 -29.03 -13.56
C SER A 484 29.12 -28.99 -12.10
N ARG A 485 28.87 -30.06 -11.34
CA ARG A 485 29.49 -30.32 -10.02
C ARG A 485 30.77 -31.12 -10.24
N THR A 486 31.94 -30.48 -10.28
CA THR A 486 33.21 -31.19 -10.12
C THR A 486 34.10 -30.50 -9.10
N ASN A 487 34.69 -31.30 -8.21
CA ASN A 487 35.68 -30.90 -7.21
C ASN A 487 37.08 -30.76 -7.85
N SER A 488 37.23 -30.04 -8.97
CA SER A 488 38.54 -29.93 -9.63
C SER A 488 39.32 -28.71 -9.15
N SER A 489 40.58 -29.01 -8.79
CA SER A 489 41.71 -28.13 -8.55
C SER A 489 41.95 -27.13 -9.69
N PHE A 490 42.76 -26.12 -9.40
CA PHE A 490 42.78 -24.78 -9.98
C PHE A 490 43.28 -24.61 -11.42
N ASP A 491 43.56 -25.66 -12.20
CA ASP A 491 44.67 -25.52 -13.16
C ASP A 491 44.35 -25.60 -14.67
N ASP A 492 43.11 -25.68 -15.15
CA ASP A 492 42.83 -25.63 -16.60
C ASP A 492 41.68 -24.67 -16.97
N GLU A 493 42.04 -23.49 -17.47
CA GLU A 493 41.14 -22.35 -17.72
C GLU A 493 40.51 -22.35 -19.12
N GLU A 494 40.89 -23.25 -20.02
CA GLU A 494 40.60 -23.09 -21.46
C GLU A 494 39.56 -24.06 -22.05
N THR A 495 39.13 -25.13 -21.35
CA THR A 495 38.21 -26.12 -21.94
C THR A 495 37.09 -26.66 -21.05
N ALA A 496 36.90 -26.22 -19.80
CA ALA A 496 35.83 -26.72 -18.94
C ALA A 496 34.48 -26.00 -19.23
N PRO A 497 33.51 -26.63 -19.93
CA PRO A 497 32.21 -26.02 -20.10
C PRO A 497 31.49 -26.11 -18.75
N SER A 498 31.13 -24.96 -18.18
CA SER A 498 30.14 -24.81 -17.12
C SER A 498 30.49 -25.13 -15.65
N MET A 499 31.69 -24.81 -15.15
CA MET A 499 31.92 -24.87 -13.71
C MET A 499 31.48 -23.59 -12.99
N CYS A 500 30.39 -23.65 -12.23
CA CYS A 500 29.94 -22.54 -11.38
C CYS A 500 30.51 -22.68 -9.95
N LYS A 501 31.02 -21.58 -9.40
CA LYS A 501 31.70 -21.51 -8.11
C LYS A 501 31.05 -20.41 -7.24
N PRO A 502 30.12 -20.77 -6.32
CA PRO A 502 29.60 -22.11 -6.02
C PRO A 502 28.56 -22.60 -7.06
N PRO A 503 28.23 -23.91 -7.07
CA PRO A 503 27.26 -24.48 -8.02
C PRO A 503 25.79 -24.19 -7.67
N TYR A 504 25.55 -23.43 -6.60
CA TYR A 504 24.22 -23.08 -6.08
C TYR A 504 24.09 -21.56 -5.94
N SER A 505 22.85 -21.07 -5.89
CA SER A 505 22.59 -19.65 -5.71
C SER A 505 21.46 -19.38 -4.72
N ALA A 506 21.68 -18.41 -3.84
CA ALA A 506 20.69 -17.87 -2.92
C ALA A 506 19.54 -17.12 -3.62
N MET A 507 19.65 -16.86 -4.93
CA MET A 507 18.56 -16.35 -5.77
C MET A 507 17.61 -17.45 -6.26
N LEU A 508 18.02 -18.72 -6.17
CA LEU A 508 17.23 -19.88 -6.60
C LEU A 508 16.46 -20.49 -5.41
N SER A 509 15.57 -19.69 -4.82
CA SER A 509 14.68 -20.11 -3.74
C SER A 509 13.37 -19.32 -3.76
N ILE A 510 12.40 -19.60 -2.89
CA ILE A 510 11.15 -18.81 -2.76
C ILE A 510 11.45 -17.39 -2.26
N ALA A 511 12.30 -17.27 -1.24
CA ALA A 511 12.74 -16.00 -0.67
C ALA A 511 14.21 -15.72 -0.98
N ALA A 512 14.51 -15.08 -2.12
CA ALA A 512 15.88 -14.84 -2.57
C ALA A 512 16.74 -14.01 -1.60
N ARG A 513 18.06 -14.23 -1.63
CA ARG A 513 19.09 -13.54 -0.82
C ARG A 513 20.37 -13.28 -1.63
N GLY A 514 20.33 -12.36 -2.60
CA GLY A 514 21.47 -12.06 -3.47
C GLY A 514 22.75 -11.66 -2.74
N ASP A 515 22.62 -11.04 -1.56
CA ASP A 515 23.74 -10.62 -0.71
C ASP A 515 24.58 -11.79 -0.16
N LEU A 516 24.00 -12.99 -0.08
CA LEU A 516 24.64 -14.19 0.46
C LEU A 516 25.45 -14.98 -0.57
N ASN A 517 25.34 -14.62 -1.85
CA ASN A 517 26.16 -15.22 -2.90
C ASN A 517 27.56 -14.60 -2.86
N PRO A 518 28.64 -15.36 -3.09
CA PRO A 518 29.98 -14.77 -3.25
C PRO A 518 30.06 -13.77 -4.41
N THR A 519 30.87 -12.72 -4.28
CA THR A 519 31.16 -11.84 -5.43
C THR A 519 31.79 -12.65 -6.57
N GLY A 520 31.38 -12.38 -7.81
CA GLY A 520 31.89 -13.09 -8.98
C GLY A 520 31.27 -12.59 -10.28
N LYS A 521 31.92 -12.90 -11.41
CA LYS A 521 31.45 -12.53 -12.76
C LYS A 521 30.82 -13.74 -13.46
N ASN A 522 30.58 -13.62 -14.77
CA ASN A 522 30.12 -14.73 -15.61
C ASN A 522 31.01 -15.99 -15.52
N THR A 523 32.32 -15.84 -15.28
CA THR A 523 33.24 -16.97 -15.04
C THR A 523 32.88 -17.80 -13.80
N PHE A 524 32.16 -17.22 -12.82
CA PHE A 524 31.79 -17.89 -11.58
C PHE A 524 30.37 -18.45 -11.61
N TYR A 525 29.45 -17.79 -12.32
CA TYR A 525 28.01 -18.10 -12.28
C TYR A 525 27.42 -18.44 -13.65
N GLY A 526 28.24 -18.49 -14.70
CA GLY A 526 27.79 -18.64 -16.07
C GLY A 526 27.10 -17.40 -16.62
N PRO A 527 26.40 -17.53 -17.77
CA PRO A 527 25.76 -16.39 -18.44
C PRO A 527 24.61 -15.77 -17.65
N LEU A 528 24.11 -16.47 -16.62
CA LEU A 528 23.04 -16.01 -15.73
C LEU A 528 23.55 -15.26 -14.49
N TYR A 529 24.84 -14.91 -14.40
CA TYR A 529 25.46 -14.30 -13.21
C TYR A 529 24.73 -13.06 -12.67
N ARG A 530 24.06 -12.30 -13.52
CA ARG A 530 23.27 -11.13 -13.12
C ARG A 530 21.93 -11.47 -12.48
N SER A 531 21.48 -12.70 -12.60
CA SER A 531 20.22 -13.19 -11.99
C SER A 531 20.48 -14.17 -10.85
N VAL A 532 21.67 -14.79 -10.80
CA VAL A 532 22.00 -15.82 -9.79
C VAL A 532 23.27 -15.54 -8.99
N GLY A 533 24.01 -14.47 -9.30
CA GLY A 533 25.24 -14.10 -8.60
C GLY A 533 25.00 -13.25 -7.36
N HIS A 534 26.03 -12.49 -6.97
CA HIS A 534 25.94 -11.49 -5.91
C HIS A 534 25.32 -10.20 -6.47
N VAL A 535 24.08 -9.92 -6.07
CA VAL A 535 23.27 -8.84 -6.64
C VAL A 535 22.49 -8.10 -5.55
N ASP A 536 22.23 -6.82 -5.78
CA ASP A 536 21.34 -5.97 -4.97
C ASP A 536 19.87 -6.36 -5.24
N SER A 537 19.51 -7.59 -4.84
CA SER A 537 18.18 -8.14 -5.03
C SER A 537 17.91 -9.24 -4.00
N ALA A 538 16.72 -9.24 -3.40
CA ALA A 538 16.24 -10.25 -2.47
C ALA A 538 14.72 -10.27 -2.39
N ALA A 539 14.17 -11.32 -1.76
CA ALA A 539 12.83 -11.24 -1.22
C ALA A 539 12.79 -10.26 -0.04
N THR A 540 12.28 -9.04 -0.25
CA THR A 540 12.33 -7.93 0.71
C THR A 540 11.20 -7.94 1.73
N ASP A 541 10.24 -8.85 1.62
CA ASP A 541 9.15 -9.03 2.58
C ASP A 541 8.49 -10.41 2.50
N ALA A 542 7.42 -10.59 3.26
CA ALA A 542 6.31 -11.49 2.91
C ALA A 542 5.00 -10.93 3.49
N LYS A 543 3.89 -11.08 2.75
CA LYS A 543 2.53 -10.71 3.16
C LYS A 543 1.58 -11.91 2.99
N ILE A 544 0.69 -12.11 3.95
CA ILE A 544 -0.26 -13.23 3.96
C ILE A 544 -1.64 -12.72 4.40
N ALA A 545 -2.63 -12.90 3.54
CA ALA A 545 -4.05 -12.84 3.90
C ALA A 545 -4.56 -14.25 4.10
N THR A 546 -5.62 -14.35 4.90
CA THR A 546 -6.37 -15.58 5.10
C THR A 546 -7.83 -15.34 4.77
N TRP A 547 -8.50 -16.34 4.23
CA TRP A 547 -9.96 -16.31 4.07
C TRP A 547 -10.61 -16.04 5.43
N SER A 548 -10.18 -16.74 6.49
CA SER A 548 -10.71 -16.52 7.84
C SER A 548 -10.46 -15.10 8.34
N GLY A 549 -9.27 -14.54 8.10
CA GLY A 549 -8.88 -13.19 8.49
C GLY A 549 -9.62 -12.08 7.75
N MET A 550 -10.15 -12.35 6.55
CA MET A 550 -11.02 -11.41 5.84
C MET A 550 -12.50 -11.64 6.19
N MET A 551 -12.95 -12.89 6.34
CA MET A 551 -14.38 -13.23 6.44
C MET A 551 -14.94 -13.30 7.87
N LYS A 552 -14.14 -13.76 8.84
CA LYS A 552 -14.61 -14.06 10.20
C LYS A 552 -14.27 -12.97 11.21
N GLY A 553 -13.43 -12.01 10.86
CA GLY A 553 -13.10 -10.90 11.74
C GLY A 553 -14.29 -9.94 11.86
N ASN A 554 -14.90 -9.88 13.05
CA ASN A 554 -16.05 -9.05 13.39
C ASN A 554 -15.84 -7.56 13.01
N GLY A 555 -16.11 -7.21 11.76
CA GLY A 555 -15.84 -5.88 11.20
C GLY A 555 -14.36 -5.54 11.00
N THR A 556 -13.44 -6.51 10.99
CA THR A 556 -11.99 -6.27 10.85
C THR A 556 -11.38 -7.29 9.90
N TYR A 557 -10.52 -6.84 8.99
CA TYR A 557 -9.66 -7.74 8.23
C TYR A 557 -8.27 -7.84 8.88
N THR A 558 -7.62 -8.98 8.67
CA THR A 558 -6.30 -9.28 9.22
C THR A 558 -5.32 -9.72 8.14
N ALA A 559 -4.10 -9.18 8.19
CA ALA A 559 -2.95 -9.63 7.39
C ALA A 559 -1.75 -9.90 8.27
N HIS A 560 -0.85 -10.78 7.82
CA HIS A 560 0.43 -11.03 8.48
C HIS A 560 1.56 -10.63 7.53
N VAL A 561 2.38 -9.68 7.96
CA VAL A 561 3.43 -9.09 7.12
C VAL A 561 4.77 -9.09 7.84
N ILE A 562 5.86 -9.23 7.10
CA ILE A 562 7.23 -9.09 7.61
C ILE A 562 8.02 -8.26 6.61
N CYS A 563 8.79 -7.28 7.09
CA CYS A 563 9.71 -6.52 6.26
C CYS A 563 11.13 -7.06 6.39
N GLY A 564 11.86 -7.03 5.30
CA GLY A 564 13.26 -7.39 5.21
C GLY A 564 13.51 -8.82 4.70
N PRO A 565 14.76 -9.14 4.35
CA PRO A 565 15.14 -10.42 3.77
C PRO A 565 15.00 -11.58 4.75
N THR A 566 14.84 -12.82 4.24
CA THR A 566 14.65 -13.99 5.10
C THR A 566 15.82 -14.23 6.05
N THR A 567 15.48 -14.54 7.30
CA THR A 567 16.39 -14.97 8.37
C THR A 567 16.30 -16.48 8.63
N ASP A 568 15.49 -17.22 7.85
CA ASP A 568 15.34 -18.67 8.00
C ASP A 568 16.64 -19.37 7.61
N GLY A 569 17.46 -19.73 8.62
CA GLY A 569 18.77 -20.35 8.42
C GLY A 569 19.89 -19.40 8.01
N HIS A 570 19.65 -18.08 8.02
CA HIS A 570 20.61 -17.05 7.59
C HIS A 570 20.70 -15.89 8.59
N PRO A 571 21.84 -15.19 8.67
CA PRO A 571 21.91 -13.97 9.45
C PRO A 571 20.94 -12.90 8.89
N PRO A 572 20.41 -12.03 9.76
CA PRO A 572 19.73 -10.80 9.33
C PRO A 572 20.59 -10.03 8.34
N PHE A 573 19.95 -9.48 7.31
CA PHE A 573 20.63 -8.58 6.39
C PHE A 573 21.11 -7.33 7.13
N SER A 574 22.33 -6.92 6.85
CA SER A 574 22.93 -5.70 7.38
C SER A 574 23.61 -4.96 6.25
N TRP A 575 23.29 -3.68 6.11
CA TRP A 575 24.06 -2.79 5.26
C TRP A 575 25.50 -2.74 5.76
N LYS A 576 26.44 -3.02 4.86
CA LYS A 576 27.88 -2.94 5.08
C LYS A 576 28.47 -2.07 3.98
N LYS A 577 29.59 -1.42 4.28
CA LYS A 577 30.36 -0.71 3.26
C LYS A 577 30.77 -1.72 2.18
N ASP A 578 30.65 -1.30 0.91
CA ASP A 578 31.10 -2.07 -0.26
C ASP A 578 30.43 -3.45 -0.40
N ILE A 579 29.25 -3.66 0.20
CA ILE A 579 28.48 -4.89 -0.01
C ILE A 579 28.03 -5.02 -1.47
N PHE A 580 27.69 -3.92 -2.12
CA PHE A 580 27.41 -3.86 -3.55
C PHE A 580 28.31 -2.82 -4.22
N ASN A 581 28.56 -3.00 -5.52
CA ASN A 581 29.30 -2.05 -6.33
C ASN A 581 28.58 -1.86 -7.68
N PRO A 582 28.06 -0.65 -7.98
CA PRO A 582 28.04 0.53 -7.11
C PRO A 582 27.16 0.32 -5.88
N MET A 583 27.40 1.12 -4.83
CA MET A 583 26.61 1.05 -3.62
C MET A 583 25.28 1.80 -3.82
N PRO A 584 24.11 1.18 -3.61
CA PRO A 584 22.84 1.88 -3.70
C PRO A 584 22.68 2.89 -2.55
N PRO A 585 21.87 3.96 -2.73
CA PRO A 585 21.57 4.89 -1.64
C PRO A 585 20.75 4.21 -0.52
N THR A 586 20.90 4.70 0.72
CA THR A 586 20.31 4.06 1.91
C THR A 586 19.62 5.04 2.86
N TYR A 587 19.12 6.17 2.32
CA TYR A 587 18.44 7.22 3.07
C TYR A 587 17.30 6.67 3.94
N GLY A 588 17.36 6.95 5.23
CA GLY A 588 16.34 6.58 6.22
C GLY A 588 16.17 5.07 6.46
N LEU A 589 17.02 4.22 5.89
CA LEU A 589 16.97 2.77 6.07
C LEU A 589 17.70 2.35 7.37
N PRO A 590 17.17 1.37 8.13
CA PRO A 590 17.89 0.83 9.28
C PRO A 590 19.16 0.08 8.82
N LYS A 591 20.18 0.08 9.68
CA LYS A 591 21.43 -0.65 9.41
C LYS A 591 21.23 -2.16 9.29
N VAL A 592 20.31 -2.73 10.07
CA VAL A 592 20.04 -4.17 10.14
C VAL A 592 18.54 -4.42 10.00
N TYR A 593 18.18 -5.40 9.18
CA TYR A 593 16.81 -5.85 8.98
C TYR A 593 16.58 -7.17 9.72
N ASN A 594 16.16 -7.07 10.98
CA ASN A 594 15.84 -8.20 11.86
C ASN A 594 14.42 -8.08 12.44
N PHE A 595 13.45 -7.78 11.58
CA PHE A 595 12.05 -7.67 11.98
C PHE A 595 11.37 -9.04 12.08
N SER A 596 10.31 -9.09 12.88
CA SER A 596 9.43 -10.26 12.99
C SER A 596 8.14 -10.03 12.22
N PHE A 597 7.36 -11.11 12.01
CA PHE A 597 6.02 -10.96 11.47
C PHE A 597 5.14 -10.10 12.39
N VAL A 598 4.44 -9.14 11.80
CA VAL A 598 3.45 -8.28 12.42
C VAL A 598 2.08 -8.65 11.90
N THR A 599 1.08 -8.59 12.77
CA THR A 599 -0.32 -8.76 12.38
C THR A 599 -0.95 -7.38 12.18
N MET A 600 -1.25 -7.05 10.93
CA MET A 600 -1.98 -5.84 10.58
C MET A 600 -3.48 -6.11 10.74
N LYS A 601 -4.16 -5.20 11.43
CA LYS A 601 -5.61 -5.20 11.58
C LYS A 601 -6.17 -3.88 11.08
N PHE A 602 -7.25 -3.93 10.32
CA PHE A 602 -7.94 -2.73 9.89
C PHE A 602 -9.45 -2.93 9.94
N SER A 603 -10.14 -1.89 10.41
CA SER A 603 -11.58 -1.88 10.44
C SER A 603 -12.13 -1.83 9.02
N VAL A 604 -13.13 -2.67 8.76
CA VAL A 604 -13.92 -2.69 7.51
C VAL A 604 -15.35 -2.22 7.73
N VAL A 605 -15.71 -1.90 8.97
CA VAL A 605 -16.99 -1.24 9.28
C VAL A 605 -16.99 0.15 8.63
N PRO A 606 -18.10 0.61 8.03
CA PRO A 606 -18.24 1.99 7.60
C PRO A 606 -17.97 2.95 8.77
N VAL A 607 -17.30 4.06 8.50
CA VAL A 607 -17.15 5.11 9.51
C VAL A 607 -18.51 5.80 9.61
N VAL A 608 -19.25 5.55 10.69
CA VAL A 608 -20.48 6.29 10.98
C VAL A 608 -20.06 7.64 11.56
N GLU A 609 -20.23 8.72 10.80
CA GLU A 609 -20.04 10.09 11.30
C GLU A 609 -21.15 10.38 12.33
N PHE A 610 -20.80 10.39 13.62
CA PHE A 610 -21.72 10.74 14.71
C PHE A 610 -21.91 12.26 14.82
N ASP A 611 -22.42 12.90 13.77
CA ASP A 611 -22.78 14.33 13.81
C ASP A 611 -23.98 14.62 14.74
N VAL A 612 -24.73 13.59 15.11
CA VAL A 612 -25.99 13.75 15.87
C VAL A 612 -25.77 13.80 17.39
N VAL A 613 -24.66 13.27 17.89
CA VAL A 613 -24.44 13.15 19.34
C VAL A 613 -23.96 14.47 19.96
N TRP A 614 -23.21 15.29 19.22
CA TRP A 614 -22.77 16.60 19.72
C TRP A 614 -23.92 17.57 19.93
N TRP A 615 -24.95 17.58 19.07
CA TRP A 615 -26.15 18.40 19.28
C TRP A 615 -27.02 17.90 20.43
N LEU A 616 -27.11 16.59 20.65
CA LEU A 616 -27.82 16.01 21.79
C LEU A 616 -27.08 16.29 23.11
N ILE A 617 -25.75 16.12 23.15
CA ILE A 617 -24.94 16.42 24.35
C ILE A 617 -24.92 17.92 24.64
N SER A 618 -24.79 18.77 23.61
CA SER A 618 -24.84 20.23 23.77
C SER A 618 -26.24 20.71 24.15
N GLY A 619 -27.29 20.11 23.58
CA GLY A 619 -28.68 20.37 23.94
C GLY A 619 -29.00 19.99 25.38
N ILE A 620 -28.53 18.82 25.84
CA ILE A 620 -28.64 18.39 27.25
C ILE A 620 -27.86 19.35 28.16
N GLY A 621 -26.65 19.76 27.77
CA GLY A 621 -25.85 20.74 28.52
C GLY A 621 -26.54 22.10 28.66
N ILE A 622 -27.16 22.61 27.59
CA ILE A 622 -27.92 23.86 27.61
C ILE A 622 -29.16 23.74 28.50
N VAL A 623 -29.91 22.64 28.39
CA VAL A 623 -31.09 22.39 29.24
C VAL A 623 -30.69 22.27 30.72
N CYS A 624 -29.62 21.55 31.05
CA CYS A 624 -29.11 21.47 32.42
C CYS A 624 -28.67 22.82 32.97
N THR A 625 -28.06 23.67 32.14
CA THR A 625 -27.62 25.02 32.55
C THR A 625 -28.79 25.95 32.78
N VAL A 626 -29.83 25.88 31.93
CA VAL A 626 -31.08 26.65 32.11
C VAL A 626 -31.83 26.21 33.36
N VAL A 627 -31.92 24.90 33.62
CA VAL A 627 -32.55 24.36 34.84
C VAL A 627 -31.78 24.79 36.09
N LEU A 628 -30.45 24.77 36.07
CA LEU A 628 -29.61 25.28 37.17
C LEU A 628 -29.80 26.79 37.40
N LEU A 629 -29.91 27.59 36.34
CA LEU A 629 -30.20 29.02 36.43
C LEU A 629 -31.59 29.29 37.01
N ILE A 630 -32.60 28.50 36.63
CA ILE A 630 -33.95 28.59 37.20
C ILE A 630 -33.94 28.22 38.67
N ILE A 631 -33.23 27.16 39.08
CA ILE A 631 -33.09 26.76 40.48
C ILE A 631 -32.38 27.84 41.30
N VAL A 632 -31.30 28.43 40.78
CA VAL A 632 -30.57 29.53 41.45
C VAL A 632 -31.42 30.80 41.55
N LEU A 633 -32.26 31.09 40.55
CA LEU A 633 -33.22 32.20 40.61
C LEU A 633 -34.32 31.92 41.66
N TYR A 634 -34.83 30.69 41.73
CA TYR A 634 -35.85 30.29 42.71
C TYR A 634 -35.30 30.35 44.15
N LEU A 635 -34.07 29.88 44.37
CA LEU A 635 -33.41 29.92 45.67
C LEU A 635 -32.98 31.34 46.11
N ASN A 636 -32.81 32.27 45.18
CA ASN A 636 -32.53 33.68 45.49
C ASN A 636 -33.80 34.51 45.73
N ILE A 637 -34.96 34.10 45.21
CA ILE A 637 -36.25 34.73 45.51
C ILE A 637 -36.66 34.47 46.96
N ASP A 638 -36.31 33.30 47.51
CA ASP A 638 -36.67 32.89 48.88
C ASP A 638 -35.84 33.59 50.00
N CYS A 639 -34.75 34.27 49.63
CA CYS A 639 -33.95 35.08 50.56
C CYS A 639 -34.48 36.51 50.74
N SER A 640 -35.52 36.91 50.00
CA SER A 640 -36.06 38.28 50.04
C SER A 640 -37.23 38.49 51.02
N SER A 641 -37.76 37.45 51.67
CA SER A 641 -38.83 37.62 52.65
C SER A 641 -38.56 36.85 53.93
N LYS A 642 -37.86 37.49 54.87
CA LYS A 642 -38.03 37.25 56.32
C LYS A 642 -37.38 38.36 57.13
N LYS A 643 -38.20 39.31 57.59
CA LYS A 643 -37.99 40.05 58.83
C LYS A 643 -39.33 40.18 59.54
N GLU A 644 -39.25 40.06 60.87
CA GLU A 644 -40.29 40.26 61.89
C GLU A 644 -41.40 39.21 61.90
N ASP A 645 -41.99 38.84 63.02
CA ASP A 645 -41.65 38.75 64.45
C ASP A 645 -42.71 37.74 64.96
N ASP A 646 -42.49 37.02 66.06
CA ASP A 646 -43.57 36.76 67.04
C ASP A 646 -43.17 35.76 68.13
N ALA A 647 -43.50 36.16 69.36
CA ALA A 647 -43.55 35.37 70.56
C ALA A 647 -44.95 34.73 70.72
N LEU A 648 -44.96 33.44 71.09
CA LEU A 648 -45.87 32.62 71.95
C LEU A 648 -47.30 33.14 72.32
N PRO A 649 -48.30 32.28 72.68
CA PRO A 649 -48.23 30.82 72.94
C PRO A 649 -49.44 29.94 72.46
N GLU A 650 -49.21 28.63 72.58
CA GLU A 650 -50.09 27.50 72.99
C GLU A 650 -51.54 27.28 72.48
N GLU A 651 -51.69 26.07 71.92
CA GLU A 651 -52.73 25.04 72.08
C GLU A 651 -54.23 25.38 72.00
N THR A 652 -54.94 24.71 71.07
CA THR A 652 -55.81 23.54 71.39
C THR A 652 -56.52 22.99 70.14
N GLU A 653 -56.64 21.65 70.09
CA GLU A 653 -57.66 20.81 69.43
C GLU A 653 -57.83 20.94 67.89
N GLY A 654 -57.76 19.89 67.06
CA GLY A 654 -58.19 18.51 67.21
C GLY A 654 -59.26 18.21 66.14
N LEU A 655 -59.11 17.05 65.45
CA LEU A 655 -60.09 16.39 64.55
C LEU A 655 -60.14 16.96 63.11
N VAL A 656 -60.26 16.21 62.00
CA VAL A 656 -60.54 14.80 61.72
C VAL A 656 -60.28 14.61 60.21
N ASP A 657 -59.63 13.52 59.84
CA ASP A 657 -59.63 12.94 58.48
C ASP A 657 -61.02 12.30 58.24
N PRO A 658 -61.58 12.23 57.02
CA PRO A 658 -61.10 11.15 56.14
C PRO A 658 -61.29 11.35 54.61
N ILE A 659 -60.35 10.74 53.87
CA ILE A 659 -60.55 9.73 52.82
C ILE A 659 -61.62 10.02 51.74
N GLU A 660 -61.16 10.16 50.50
CA GLU A 660 -61.29 9.13 49.45
C GLU A 660 -60.11 9.17 48.46
#